data_AF-A0A669PHD8-F1
#
_entry.id   AF-A0A669PHD8-F1
#
_cell.length_a   1.000
_cell.length_b   1.000
_cell.length_c   1.000
_cell.angle_alpha   90.00
_cell.angle_beta   90.00
_cell.angle_gamma   90.00
#
_symmetry.space_group_name_H-M   'P 1'
#
loop_
_entity.id
_entity.type
_entity.pdbx_description
1 polymer ?
#
loop_
_entity_poly.entity_id
_entity_poly.type
_entity_poly.pdbx_seq_one_letter_code
_entity_poly.pdbx_strand_id
1 'polypeptide(L)'
;MGSDAARLLEAADFAAWKHREQRRKDPEGTPYINHPIGVARILSHEAGVTDVVVLQAALLHDTVEDTDTTLPEIEERFGPEVRRVVEELTDDKALPKAERKRLQGGRRSACRSTSGGRRKWWPACAGRARRWRRRCGGCWRSAAWRWGRERGNKCGGCWRSAAWRWGRERGNKCGGCRLTSPSWLLRALPARGHVTVGASGAPIPVVPVGSGGTAASRRRSGPHDGSAMASTARRDAPEPPDFGILKRLARDQLIYLLEQLPGRKDLFIEPDLMSPLDRIANVSVLKQHEVDKLYRVENRPAPSTSDQLCFLVRPRVRTMRYIAGTLGRSGCGVWVVSCCTDCNFALPVPSNPCRPLFLGWKMSLFPDIVNADKMSGRSRKYKIIFSPQKFYACEMVLEEEGVFGDVTCDEWSFYLLPLDEDIISMELPEFFRDYFLEGDHRWINSVARALQLLNSLYGPFSRAYGIGRCAKMSYELWRDLEEESESDGQGRKPEIGNIFLMDRDTDYVTALCSQVVYEGLVDDTFRIKCGSVDFGPEVTSSDKSIKVLLNAQDKIFSQIRNEHFSSVFGFLSQKSRNLQAQYDRRQGMDIKQMKNFVSQELKGLKQEHRLLSLHIGACESIMKKKTKQDFQEMIKVEHALLEGFDIRESTSFIEEHIDRQVSPIESLRLMCLLSITENGLIPKDYRSLKTQYLQSYGPEHLLTFHNLKHIGLLTEQAAGETLTAMESRVSRLVTDRAAGKITDAFNSLAKKSNFRAISKKLSLIPRVDGEYNLKMPRDMAYVFSGAYTPLSCKIIEQVLERRGWQGLEEAVRLLNGNEFAMADGAPEEGAGGDAQRVVLALFLGGCTFSEIAALRFLGKERGCRFIFLTTAITSSARMMEAMAEAKA
;
A
#
# COMPACT_ATOMS: atom_id res chain seq x y z
N MET A 1 -47.21 7.14 30.95
CA MET A 1 -45.94 6.44 30.63
C MET A 1 -45.42 7.03 29.33
N GLY A 2 -44.25 7.67 29.34
CA GLY A 2 -43.64 8.21 28.12
C GLY A 2 -43.09 7.11 27.21
N SER A 3 -42.90 7.41 25.92
CA SER A 3 -42.21 6.52 25.00
C SER A 3 -40.74 6.34 25.40
N ASP A 4 -40.10 5.26 24.95
CA ASP A 4 -38.68 5.02 25.20
C ASP A 4 -37.79 6.15 24.63
N ALA A 5 -38.21 6.76 23.52
CA ALA A 5 -37.58 7.97 22.99
C ALA A 5 -37.67 9.16 23.96
N ALA A 6 -38.84 9.40 24.57
CA ALA A 6 -39.00 10.48 25.56
C ALA A 6 -38.08 10.26 26.79
N ARG A 7 -37.95 9.02 27.27
CA ARG A 7 -37.08 8.65 28.39
C ARG A 7 -35.59 8.86 28.09
N LEU A 8 -35.17 8.64 26.85
CA LEU A 8 -33.79 8.88 26.40
C LEU A 8 -33.51 10.38 26.21
N LEU A 9 -34.49 11.13 25.67
CA LEU A 9 -34.39 12.59 25.53
C LEU A 9 -34.30 13.28 26.89
N GLU A 10 -35.08 12.83 27.88
CA GLU A 10 -35.04 13.35 29.26
C GLU A 10 -33.68 13.11 29.95
N ALA A 11 -33.07 11.94 29.74
CA ALA A 11 -31.72 11.64 30.22
C ALA A 11 -30.64 12.47 29.49
N ALA A 12 -30.79 12.69 28.18
CA ALA A 12 -29.86 13.50 27.39
C ALA A 12 -29.93 14.98 27.76
N ASP A 13 -31.13 15.54 27.96
CA ASP A 13 -31.35 16.93 28.39
C ASP A 13 -30.77 17.18 29.79
N PHE A 14 -31.04 16.27 30.74
CA PHE A 14 -30.47 16.37 32.09
C PHE A 14 -28.93 16.32 32.08
N ALA A 15 -28.33 15.40 31.31
CA ALA A 15 -26.89 15.34 31.13
C ALA A 15 -26.35 16.63 30.47
N ALA A 16 -27.03 17.16 29.45
CA ALA A 16 -26.66 18.42 28.79
C ALA A 16 -26.67 19.59 29.78
N TRP A 17 -27.69 19.69 30.63
CA TRP A 17 -27.83 20.75 31.62
C TRP A 17 -26.79 20.66 32.74
N LYS A 18 -26.48 19.45 33.22
CA LYS A 18 -25.46 19.21 34.27
C LYS A 18 -24.04 19.43 33.75
N HIS A 19 -23.75 19.07 32.50
CA HIS A 19 -22.44 19.30 31.86
C HIS A 19 -22.33 20.64 31.09
N ARG A 20 -23.32 21.54 31.16
CA ARG A 20 -23.40 22.79 30.36
C ARG A 20 -22.16 23.69 30.44
N GLU A 21 -21.50 23.74 31.59
CA GLU A 21 -20.30 24.55 31.86
C GLU A 21 -18.99 23.78 31.59
N GLN A 22 -19.08 22.49 31.25
CA GLN A 22 -17.93 21.61 31.04
C GLN A 22 -17.54 21.50 29.57
N ARG A 23 -16.24 21.33 29.32
CA ARG A 23 -15.64 21.20 27.99
C ARG A 23 -14.69 20.01 27.96
N ARG A 24 -14.59 19.33 26.82
CA ARG A 24 -13.67 18.22 26.61
C ARG A 24 -12.21 18.71 26.54
N LYS A 25 -11.28 17.77 26.61
CA LYS A 25 -9.82 17.99 26.55
C LYS A 25 -9.26 17.76 25.14
N ASP A 26 -10.12 17.91 24.13
CA ASP A 26 -9.77 17.97 22.71
C ASP A 26 -9.27 19.38 22.34
N PRO A 27 -8.58 19.56 21.19
CA PRO A 27 -8.04 20.86 20.79
C PRO A 27 -9.11 21.96 20.63
N GLU A 28 -10.30 21.57 20.18
CA GLU A 28 -11.46 22.43 19.96
C GLU A 28 -12.26 22.73 21.24
N GLY A 29 -11.99 22.00 22.34
CA GLY A 29 -12.67 22.19 23.63
C GLY A 29 -14.19 21.98 23.53
N THR A 30 -14.63 20.91 22.87
CA THR A 30 -16.05 20.72 22.52
C THR A 30 -16.95 20.55 23.77
N PRO A 31 -18.26 20.85 23.70
CA PRO A 31 -19.18 20.66 24.81
C PRO A 31 -19.13 19.23 25.38
N TYR A 32 -19.01 19.09 26.71
CA TYR A 32 -18.76 17.76 27.31
C TYR A 32 -19.87 16.75 27.03
N ILE A 33 -21.12 17.21 26.88
CA ILE A 33 -22.29 16.40 26.51
C ILE A 33 -22.09 15.55 25.23
N ASN A 34 -21.21 15.98 24.31
CA ASN A 34 -20.87 15.20 23.12
C ASN A 34 -20.22 13.85 23.49
N HIS A 35 -19.59 13.73 24.67
CA HIS A 35 -19.01 12.48 25.14
C HIS A 35 -20.08 11.46 25.57
N PRO A 36 -20.99 11.72 26.54
CA PRO A 36 -22.07 10.79 26.88
C PRO A 36 -22.98 10.44 25.68
N ILE A 37 -23.31 11.42 24.81
CA ILE A 37 -24.06 11.15 23.57
C ILE A 37 -23.27 10.22 22.64
N GLY A 38 -21.96 10.45 22.47
CA GLY A 38 -21.08 9.59 21.70
C GLY A 38 -21.03 8.15 22.24
N VAL A 39 -20.93 7.97 23.55
CA VAL A 39 -20.95 6.64 24.21
C VAL A 39 -22.29 5.94 23.98
N ALA A 40 -23.43 6.64 24.15
CA ALA A 40 -24.75 6.08 23.88
C ALA A 40 -24.96 5.73 22.38
N ARG A 41 -24.41 6.52 21.46
CA ARG A 41 -24.41 6.24 20.01
C ARG A 41 -23.57 5.00 19.68
N ILE A 42 -22.39 4.86 20.25
CA ILE A 42 -21.53 3.67 20.08
C ILE A 42 -22.26 2.41 20.59
N LEU A 43 -22.85 2.48 21.79
CA LEU A 43 -23.59 1.34 22.34
C LEU A 43 -24.80 0.94 21.49
N SER A 44 -25.57 1.91 20.98
CA SER A 44 -26.75 1.62 20.16
C SER A 44 -26.41 1.17 18.73
N HIS A 45 -25.57 1.91 18.00
CA HIS A 45 -25.28 1.65 16.59
C HIS A 45 -24.15 0.64 16.35
N GLU A 46 -23.11 0.62 17.19
CA GLU A 46 -21.91 -0.21 16.97
C GLU A 46 -21.98 -1.52 17.77
N ALA A 47 -22.48 -1.47 19.01
CA ALA A 47 -22.66 -2.66 19.86
C ALA A 47 -24.07 -3.28 19.78
N GLY A 48 -25.04 -2.63 19.13
CA GLY A 48 -26.40 -3.14 18.93
C GLY A 48 -27.25 -3.21 20.20
N VAL A 49 -26.96 -2.37 21.21
CA VAL A 49 -27.69 -2.33 22.49
C VAL A 49 -29.00 -1.59 22.32
N THR A 50 -30.12 -2.27 22.56
CA THR A 50 -31.48 -1.70 22.51
C THR A 50 -32.14 -1.55 23.90
N ASP A 51 -31.41 -1.82 24.99
CA ASP A 51 -31.93 -1.67 26.36
C ASP A 51 -31.86 -0.20 26.80
N VAL A 52 -33.04 0.39 26.98
CA VAL A 52 -33.22 1.81 27.35
C VAL A 52 -32.54 2.15 28.68
N VAL A 53 -32.54 1.25 29.67
CA VAL A 53 -31.92 1.50 30.98
C VAL A 53 -30.39 1.58 30.84
N VAL A 54 -29.81 0.76 29.95
CA VAL A 54 -28.37 0.77 29.64
C VAL A 54 -27.99 2.06 28.90
N LEU A 55 -28.81 2.50 27.94
CA LEU A 55 -28.57 3.74 27.18
C LEU A 55 -28.78 5.00 28.03
N GLN A 56 -29.79 5.03 28.92
CA GLN A 56 -29.95 6.10 29.91
C GLN A 56 -28.74 6.17 30.85
N ALA A 57 -28.26 5.03 31.36
CA ALA A 57 -27.08 5.00 32.21
C ALA A 57 -25.80 5.44 31.47
N ALA A 58 -25.67 5.14 30.17
CA ALA A 58 -24.56 5.62 29.34
C ALA A 58 -24.58 7.15 29.17
N LEU A 59 -25.75 7.77 29.06
CA LEU A 59 -25.90 9.24 29.03
C LEU A 59 -25.58 9.89 30.39
N LEU A 60 -25.71 9.15 31.50
CA LEU A 60 -25.63 9.68 32.86
C LEU A 60 -24.35 9.29 33.64
N HIS A 61 -23.50 8.40 33.12
CA HIS A 61 -22.41 7.78 33.89
C HIS A 61 -21.44 8.77 34.55
N ASP A 62 -21.04 9.82 33.84
CA ASP A 62 -20.14 10.87 34.33
C ASP A 62 -20.84 11.94 35.20
N THR A 63 -22.18 12.00 35.22
CA THR A 63 -22.89 13.10 35.90
C THR A 63 -22.63 13.11 37.41
N VAL A 64 -22.64 11.94 38.07
CA VAL A 64 -22.34 11.79 39.51
C VAL A 64 -20.88 12.06 39.82
N GLU A 65 -19.99 11.79 38.86
CA GLU A 65 -18.55 11.98 39.06
C GLU A 65 -18.12 13.43 38.91
N ASP A 66 -18.51 14.07 37.81
CA ASP A 66 -17.95 15.34 37.36
C ASP A 66 -18.87 16.54 37.61
N THR A 67 -20.11 16.34 38.05
CA THR A 67 -21.09 17.44 38.31
C THR A 67 -21.56 17.45 39.77
N ASP A 68 -22.52 18.32 40.11
CA ASP A 68 -23.18 18.38 41.42
C ASP A 68 -24.28 17.30 41.61
N THR A 69 -24.45 16.41 40.64
CA THR A 69 -25.52 15.38 40.63
C THR A 69 -25.33 14.34 41.73
N THR A 70 -26.40 14.02 42.45
CA THR A 70 -26.37 12.99 43.50
C THR A 70 -27.08 11.69 43.06
N LEU A 71 -26.72 10.55 43.65
CA LEU A 71 -27.41 9.28 43.36
C LEU A 71 -28.91 9.30 43.69
N PRO A 72 -29.39 9.91 44.80
CA PRO A 72 -30.82 10.07 45.05
C PRO A 72 -31.55 10.89 43.97
N GLU A 73 -30.92 11.94 43.42
CA GLU A 73 -31.48 12.75 42.33
C GLU A 73 -31.67 11.94 41.04
N ILE A 74 -30.76 11.00 40.74
CA ILE A 74 -30.91 10.05 39.63
C ILE A 74 -32.00 9.02 39.91
N GLU A 75 -32.13 8.55 41.15
CA GLU A 75 -33.19 7.59 41.52
C GLU A 75 -34.59 8.20 41.46
N GLU A 76 -34.75 9.45 41.88
CA GLU A 76 -36.01 10.20 41.82
C GLU A 76 -36.43 10.48 40.37
N ARG A 77 -35.50 10.88 39.50
CA ARG A 77 -35.79 11.25 38.10
C ARG A 77 -35.85 10.07 37.14
N PHE A 78 -34.91 9.12 37.24
CA PHE A 78 -34.73 8.04 36.25
C PHE A 78 -35.00 6.64 36.81
N GLY A 79 -35.29 6.54 38.11
CA GLY A 79 -35.68 5.30 38.77
C GLY A 79 -34.52 4.45 39.30
N PRO A 80 -34.83 3.49 40.19
CA PRO A 80 -33.82 2.70 40.90
C PRO A 80 -32.98 1.78 40.00
N GLU A 81 -33.51 1.33 38.86
CA GLU A 81 -32.72 0.51 37.91
C GLU A 81 -31.60 1.35 37.26
N VAL A 82 -31.86 2.60 36.87
CA VAL A 82 -30.85 3.48 36.25
C VAL A 82 -29.83 3.91 37.30
N ARG A 83 -30.27 4.39 38.47
CA ARG A 83 -29.38 4.75 39.60
C ARG A 83 -28.41 3.62 39.94
N ARG A 84 -28.89 2.37 40.02
CA ARG A 84 -28.03 1.21 40.31
C ARG A 84 -26.96 0.98 39.25
N VAL A 85 -27.27 1.18 37.97
CA VAL A 85 -26.27 1.01 36.89
C VAL A 85 -25.25 2.14 36.93
N VAL A 86 -25.68 3.39 37.12
CA VAL A 86 -24.77 4.54 37.24
C VAL A 86 -23.85 4.36 38.46
N GLU A 87 -24.38 3.99 39.62
CA GLU A 87 -23.61 3.68 40.84
C GLU A 87 -22.61 2.52 40.69
N GLU A 88 -22.87 1.56 39.79
CA GLU A 88 -21.91 0.50 39.45
C GLU A 88 -20.77 0.99 38.54
N LEU A 89 -20.95 2.13 37.85
CA LEU A 89 -19.99 2.76 36.93
C LEU A 89 -19.20 3.91 37.56
N THR A 90 -19.74 4.61 38.56
CA THR A 90 -19.12 5.76 39.26
C THR A 90 -17.87 5.36 40.09
N ASP A 91 -16.76 6.05 39.86
CA ASP A 91 -15.50 5.92 40.61
C ASP A 91 -15.50 6.74 41.93
N ASP A 92 -14.99 6.15 43.01
CA ASP A 92 -14.79 6.86 44.29
C ASP A 92 -13.57 7.79 44.20
N LYS A 93 -13.82 9.10 44.12
CA LYS A 93 -12.80 10.14 43.99
C LYS A 93 -12.04 10.45 45.30
N ALA A 94 -12.52 10.01 46.46
CA ALA A 94 -11.83 10.21 47.74
C ALA A 94 -10.55 9.35 47.86
N LEU A 95 -10.44 8.28 47.07
CA LEU A 95 -9.28 7.38 47.08
C LEU A 95 -8.17 7.82 46.11
N PRO A 96 -6.88 7.51 46.38
CA PRO A 96 -5.78 7.76 45.45
C PRO A 96 -5.95 7.01 44.13
N LYS A 97 -5.53 7.64 43.01
CA LYS A 97 -5.69 7.11 41.63
C LYS A 97 -5.12 5.70 41.40
N ALA A 98 -4.06 5.32 42.13
CA ALA A 98 -3.49 3.97 42.08
C ALA A 98 -4.38 2.93 42.78
N GLU A 99 -5.00 3.31 43.91
CA GLU A 99 -5.89 2.45 44.68
C GLU A 99 -7.23 2.24 43.95
N ARG A 100 -7.77 3.26 43.27
CA ARG A 100 -8.96 3.13 42.39
C ARG A 100 -8.76 2.06 41.31
N LYS A 101 -7.67 2.13 40.55
CA LYS A 101 -7.35 1.12 39.52
C LYS A 101 -7.18 -0.29 40.10
N ARG A 102 -6.66 -0.42 41.32
CA ARG A 102 -6.52 -1.70 42.03
C ARG A 102 -7.88 -2.25 42.48
N LEU A 103 -8.78 -1.40 42.98
CA LEU A 103 -10.14 -1.78 43.38
C LEU A 103 -11.03 -2.13 42.18
N GLN A 104 -10.89 -1.45 41.04
CA GLN A 104 -11.52 -1.86 39.77
C GLN A 104 -11.09 -3.29 39.36
N GLY A 105 -9.82 -3.65 39.57
CA GLY A 105 -9.32 -5.02 39.38
C GLY A 105 -9.93 -6.04 40.35
N GLY A 106 -10.15 -5.65 41.62
CA GLY A 106 -10.75 -6.51 42.65
C GLY A 106 -12.27 -6.68 42.53
N ARG A 107 -13.00 -5.66 42.07
CA ARG A 107 -14.46 -5.76 41.83
C ARG A 107 -14.79 -6.79 40.74
N ARG A 108 -13.89 -7.02 39.77
CA ARG A 108 -14.02 -8.08 38.75
C ARG A 108 -13.98 -9.52 39.31
N SER A 109 -13.30 -9.76 40.44
CA SER A 109 -13.20 -11.10 41.05
C SER A 109 -14.26 -11.38 42.13
N ALA A 110 -14.82 -10.34 42.77
CA ALA A 110 -15.87 -10.46 43.79
C ALA A 110 -17.24 -10.93 43.26
N CYS A 111 -17.48 -10.92 41.95
CA CYS A 111 -18.77 -11.24 41.33
C CYS A 111 -19.15 -12.75 41.34
N ARG A 112 -18.54 -13.56 42.21
CA ARG A 112 -18.82 -15.01 42.33
C ARG A 112 -19.73 -15.41 43.49
N SER A 113 -20.02 -14.53 44.43
CA SER A 113 -20.78 -14.89 45.64
C SER A 113 -21.55 -13.71 46.25
N THR A 114 -22.79 -13.48 45.79
CA THR A 114 -23.94 -13.00 46.60
C THR A 114 -25.21 -12.98 45.75
N SER A 115 -26.33 -13.41 46.34
CA SER A 115 -27.65 -13.48 45.70
C SER A 115 -28.45 -12.20 45.96
N GLY A 116 -28.72 -11.40 44.93
CA GLY A 116 -29.57 -10.20 45.08
C GLY A 116 -29.50 -9.21 43.91
N GLY A 117 -30.37 -9.36 42.91
CA GLY A 117 -30.69 -8.32 41.92
C GLY A 117 -29.69 -8.02 40.78
N ARG A 118 -28.43 -8.50 40.81
CA ARG A 118 -27.48 -8.27 39.69
C ARG A 118 -27.64 -9.29 38.56
N ARG A 119 -28.61 -9.09 37.67
CA ARG A 119 -28.73 -9.82 36.37
C ARG A 119 -29.35 -8.97 35.25
N LYS A 120 -28.65 -7.93 34.75
CA LYS A 120 -28.98 -7.29 33.45
C LYS A 120 -27.76 -6.92 32.60
N TRP A 121 -26.68 -6.39 33.19
CA TRP A 121 -25.52 -5.94 32.40
C TRP A 121 -24.68 -7.04 31.75
N TRP A 122 -24.36 -8.14 32.45
CA TRP A 122 -23.49 -9.19 31.88
C TRP A 122 -24.19 -10.24 30.96
N PRO A 123 -25.49 -10.57 31.10
CA PRO A 123 -26.13 -11.56 30.22
C PRO A 123 -26.21 -11.20 28.74
N ALA A 124 -26.28 -9.90 28.38
CA ALA A 124 -26.28 -9.46 26.98
C ALA A 124 -24.97 -9.86 26.25
N CYS A 125 -23.82 -9.70 26.92
CA CYS A 125 -22.51 -10.12 26.40
C CYS A 125 -22.20 -11.63 26.60
N ALA A 126 -23.01 -12.36 27.39
CA ALA A 126 -22.76 -13.77 27.76
C ALA A 126 -23.98 -14.69 27.48
N GLY A 127 -24.67 -14.46 26.36
CA GLY A 127 -25.99 -15.01 26.06
C GLY A 127 -26.08 -16.29 25.22
N ARG A 128 -25.04 -16.71 24.46
CA ARG A 128 -25.09 -17.92 23.61
C ARG A 128 -24.00 -18.99 23.86
N ALA A 129 -23.15 -18.81 24.87
CA ALA A 129 -22.11 -19.78 25.26
C ALA A 129 -22.61 -21.03 26.03
N ARG A 130 -23.93 -21.19 26.26
CA ARG A 130 -24.49 -22.24 27.13
C ARG A 130 -25.04 -23.49 26.43
N ARG A 131 -25.12 -23.54 25.09
CA ARG A 131 -25.50 -24.77 24.35
C ARG A 131 -24.31 -25.59 23.82
N TRP A 132 -23.09 -25.05 23.85
CA TRP A 132 -21.88 -25.77 23.39
C TRP A 132 -21.14 -26.57 24.47
N ARG A 133 -21.36 -26.30 25.76
CA ARG A 133 -20.69 -27.00 26.89
C ARG A 133 -21.25 -28.42 27.17
N ARG A 134 -21.78 -29.10 26.15
CA ARG A 134 -22.26 -30.51 26.20
C ARG A 134 -21.86 -31.35 24.98
N ARG A 135 -20.97 -30.89 24.08
CA ARG A 135 -20.55 -31.71 22.91
C ARG A 135 -19.05 -31.74 22.59
N CYS A 136 -18.19 -31.22 23.46
CA CYS A 136 -16.74 -31.43 23.39
C CYS A 136 -16.26 -32.05 24.71
N GLY A 137 -16.36 -33.37 24.82
CA GLY A 137 -15.62 -34.15 25.81
C GLY A 137 -14.31 -34.63 25.20
N GLY A 138 -13.26 -34.71 26.01
CA GLY A 138 -11.96 -35.31 25.64
C GLY A 138 -11.00 -34.37 24.90
N CYS A 139 -10.16 -33.65 25.65
CA CYS A 139 -8.74 -34.03 25.80
C CYS A 139 -8.08 -33.08 26.83
N TRP A 140 -7.84 -33.55 28.04
CA TRP A 140 -7.08 -32.82 29.08
C TRP A 140 -6.14 -33.80 29.76
N ARG A 141 -4.86 -33.77 29.39
CA ARG A 141 -3.71 -34.31 30.14
C ARG A 141 -2.40 -33.92 29.44
N SER A 142 -1.82 -32.79 29.84
CA SER A 142 -0.37 -32.55 30.02
C SER A 142 -0.11 -31.06 30.31
N ALA A 143 1.07 -30.75 30.86
CA ALA A 143 1.57 -29.40 31.15
C ALA A 143 0.81 -28.58 32.23
N ALA A 144 0.75 -29.12 33.45
CA ALA A 144 0.91 -28.30 34.65
C ALA A 144 2.37 -28.42 35.16
N TRP A 145 2.80 -27.50 36.03
CA TRP A 145 4.12 -27.41 36.70
C TRP A 145 5.27 -26.67 35.98
N ARG A 146 5.27 -25.34 36.06
CA ARG A 146 6.29 -24.53 36.80
C ARG A 146 6.16 -23.03 36.48
N TRP A 147 5.67 -22.25 37.44
CA TRP A 147 6.48 -21.22 38.13
C TRP A 147 5.65 -20.49 39.18
N GLY A 148 6.19 -20.44 40.39
CA GLY A 148 5.63 -19.68 41.49
C GLY A 148 6.64 -18.65 41.98
N ARG A 149 6.25 -17.38 41.87
CA ARG A 149 6.37 -16.37 42.95
C ARG A 149 7.76 -16.16 43.56
N GLU A 150 8.43 -15.09 43.15
CA GLU A 150 9.18 -14.26 44.11
C GLU A 150 9.11 -12.75 43.80
N ARG A 151 9.58 -11.94 44.76
CA ARG A 151 9.26 -10.51 45.00
C ARG A 151 10.12 -9.60 44.08
N GLY A 152 9.87 -8.30 43.87
CA GLY A 152 8.91 -7.33 44.41
C GLY A 152 9.58 -5.95 44.59
N ASN A 153 8.82 -4.85 44.46
CA ASN A 153 9.23 -3.44 44.68
C ASN A 153 10.41 -2.86 43.86
N LYS A 154 10.12 -1.89 42.97
CA LYS A 154 10.32 -0.46 43.26
C LYS A 154 9.68 0.46 42.20
N CYS A 155 9.53 1.73 42.57
CA CYS A 155 8.64 2.72 41.95
C CYS A 155 9.08 3.27 40.59
N GLY A 156 8.08 3.80 39.87
CA GLY A 156 8.19 4.52 38.60
C GLY A 156 9.04 5.80 38.59
N GLY A 157 9.15 6.39 37.39
CA GLY A 157 9.08 7.84 37.26
C GLY A 157 10.17 8.53 36.43
N CYS A 158 9.79 8.92 35.21
CA CYS A 158 10.21 10.14 34.50
C CYS A 158 11.69 10.41 34.10
N TRP A 159 11.84 10.49 32.77
CA TRP A 159 12.37 11.64 32.01
C TRP A 159 13.88 11.84 31.75
N ARG A 160 14.14 12.04 30.45
CA ARG A 160 15.13 12.91 29.79
C ARG A 160 16.60 12.49 29.63
N SER A 161 16.97 12.53 28.35
CA SER A 161 18.14 13.21 27.77
C SER A 161 19.56 12.70 28.05
N ALA A 162 20.16 12.26 26.93
CA ALA A 162 21.56 12.28 26.57
C ALA A 162 22.49 13.28 27.30
N ALA A 163 23.72 12.82 27.61
CA ALA A 163 24.97 13.28 26.97
C ALA A 163 26.21 13.12 27.88
N TRP A 164 27.26 12.41 27.37
CA TRP A 164 28.69 12.63 27.68
C TRP A 164 29.16 12.37 29.15
N ARG A 165 30.46 12.19 29.46
CA ARG A 165 31.64 11.57 28.82
C ARG A 165 32.71 11.39 29.95
N TRP A 166 33.73 10.57 29.71
CA TRP A 166 34.90 10.27 30.59
C TRP A 166 34.62 9.37 31.81
N GLY A 167 35.53 8.49 32.26
CA GLY A 167 36.75 8.00 31.60
C GLY A 167 37.96 7.83 32.52
N ARG A 168 38.56 6.62 32.51
CA ARG A 168 39.94 6.28 32.97
C ARG A 168 40.15 6.42 34.49
N GLU A 169 40.59 5.42 35.27
CA GLU A 169 41.95 4.81 35.41
C GLU A 169 41.85 3.79 36.59
N ARG A 170 42.72 2.79 36.88
CA ARG A 170 43.95 2.16 36.32
C ARG A 170 43.99 0.74 36.96
N GLY A 171 44.40 -0.33 36.25
CA GLY A 171 45.74 -0.95 36.41
C GLY A 171 45.74 -2.13 37.42
N ASN A 172 46.59 -3.17 37.33
CA ASN A 172 47.75 -3.39 36.45
C ASN A 172 48.26 -4.87 36.51
N LYS A 173 49.03 -5.32 35.48
CA LYS A 173 49.96 -6.50 35.47
C LYS A 173 49.36 -7.91 35.62
N CYS A 174 49.90 -9.02 35.08
CA CYS A 174 50.97 -9.38 34.10
C CYS A 174 50.52 -10.69 33.41
N GLY A 175 51.10 -11.27 32.35
CA GLY A 175 52.25 -10.97 31.49
C GLY A 175 52.24 -11.99 30.32
N GLY A 176 52.98 -11.76 29.23
CA GLY A 176 52.86 -12.58 28.01
C GLY A 176 53.99 -13.60 27.80
N CYS A 177 53.81 -14.50 26.83
CA CYS A 177 54.89 -15.12 26.07
C CYS A 177 54.41 -15.53 24.65
N ARG A 178 55.33 -15.53 23.68
CA ARG A 178 55.09 -15.86 22.26
C ARG A 178 55.27 -17.38 22.04
N LEU A 179 54.75 -17.92 20.92
CA LEU A 179 55.57 -18.57 19.86
C LEU A 179 54.70 -19.22 18.73
N THR A 180 55.02 -18.83 17.49
CA THR A 180 55.04 -19.61 16.21
C THR A 180 54.00 -20.68 15.86
N SER A 181 53.44 -20.58 14.64
CA SER A 181 52.95 -21.72 13.83
C SER A 181 54.10 -22.62 13.32
N PRO A 182 53.84 -23.84 12.85
CA PRO A 182 53.63 -24.02 11.39
C PRO A 182 52.58 -25.10 10.99
N SER A 183 52.54 -25.41 9.69
CA SER A 183 51.60 -26.27 8.95
C SER A 183 51.90 -27.79 9.02
N TRP A 184 51.39 -28.56 8.03
CA TRP A 184 51.42 -30.03 7.84
C TRP A 184 50.25 -30.77 8.56
N LEU A 185 49.66 -31.87 8.06
CA LEU A 185 50.08 -32.85 7.03
C LEU A 185 48.85 -33.49 6.28
N LEU A 186 49.13 -34.25 5.22
CA LEU A 186 48.17 -34.92 4.30
C LEU A 186 48.39 -36.46 4.33
N ARG A 187 47.32 -37.23 4.05
CA ARG A 187 47.27 -38.67 3.63
C ARG A 187 47.67 -39.80 4.60
N ALA A 188 46.81 -40.82 4.64
CA ALA A 188 47.19 -42.24 4.49
C ALA A 188 46.03 -43.07 3.85
N LEU A 189 46.39 -44.16 3.16
CA LEU A 189 45.58 -45.18 2.46
C LEU A 189 45.75 -46.55 3.22
N PRO A 190 45.30 -47.79 2.82
CA PRO A 190 45.07 -48.31 1.45
C PRO A 190 44.06 -49.50 1.19
N ALA A 191 44.01 -49.96 -0.09
CA ALA A 191 43.71 -51.33 -0.60
C ALA A 191 42.31 -51.96 -0.39
N ARG A 192 41.71 -52.88 -1.19
CA ARG A 192 41.87 -53.57 -2.52
C ARG A 192 40.48 -54.21 -2.84
N GLY A 193 40.09 -54.78 -4.00
CA GLY A 193 40.67 -55.01 -5.34
C GLY A 193 39.80 -56.00 -6.18
N HIS A 194 40.07 -56.17 -7.48
CA HIS A 194 39.39 -57.04 -8.50
C HIS A 194 37.96 -56.67 -8.96
N VAL A 195 37.50 -56.67 -10.24
CA VAL A 195 37.96 -56.94 -11.64
C VAL A 195 37.15 -58.04 -12.36
N THR A 196 36.43 -57.63 -13.42
CA THR A 196 36.06 -58.34 -14.70
C THR A 196 35.18 -57.33 -15.46
N VAL A 197 35.52 -56.75 -16.62
CA VAL A 197 35.92 -57.24 -17.96
C VAL A 197 34.78 -57.93 -18.72
N GLY A 198 34.35 -57.28 -19.82
CA GLY A 198 33.37 -57.80 -20.78
C GLY A 198 33.05 -56.77 -21.87
N ALA A 199 33.71 -56.87 -23.02
CA ALA A 199 33.49 -56.00 -24.19
C ALA A 199 33.46 -56.85 -25.47
N SER A 200 32.62 -56.47 -26.45
CA SER A 200 32.81 -56.60 -27.92
C SER A 200 31.48 -56.73 -28.68
N GLY A 201 31.50 -56.40 -29.98
CA GLY A 201 30.62 -57.06 -30.97
C GLY A 201 29.49 -56.23 -31.57
N ALA A 202 29.78 -55.43 -32.60
CA ALA A 202 28.81 -55.20 -33.69
C ALA A 202 28.79 -56.44 -34.62
N PRO A 203 27.71 -56.66 -35.39
CA PRO A 203 27.87 -56.50 -36.85
C PRO A 203 26.64 -55.97 -37.63
N ILE A 204 26.92 -55.46 -38.83
CA ILE A 204 26.00 -55.18 -39.95
C ILE A 204 26.14 -56.36 -40.94
N PRO A 205 25.06 -56.99 -41.46
CA PRO A 205 24.47 -56.70 -42.79
C PRO A 205 22.92 -56.92 -42.84
N VAL A 206 22.14 -56.91 -43.93
CA VAL A 206 22.35 -56.87 -45.41
C VAL A 206 21.26 -55.99 -46.09
N VAL A 207 21.35 -55.76 -47.40
CA VAL A 207 20.33 -55.14 -48.28
C VAL A 207 19.70 -56.22 -49.21
N PRO A 208 18.44 -56.07 -49.67
CA PRO A 208 18.12 -56.15 -51.12
C PRO A 208 17.27 -54.93 -51.56
N VAL A 209 17.61 -54.15 -52.59
CA VAL A 209 17.78 -54.43 -54.05
C VAL A 209 16.45 -54.54 -54.82
N GLY A 210 16.26 -53.58 -55.74
CA GLY A 210 15.36 -53.65 -56.91
C GLY A 210 14.01 -52.93 -56.78
N SER A 211 13.47 -52.28 -57.81
CA SER A 211 14.02 -51.95 -59.14
C SER A 211 13.07 -51.03 -59.94
N GLY A 212 13.63 -50.15 -60.78
CA GLY A 212 12.92 -49.46 -61.87
C GLY A 212 12.34 -48.08 -61.53
N GLY A 213 12.48 -47.04 -62.37
CA GLY A 213 13.21 -46.97 -63.64
C GLY A 213 12.76 -45.78 -64.49
N THR A 214 13.59 -45.37 -65.45
CA THR A 214 13.40 -44.27 -66.45
C THR A 214 13.37 -42.84 -65.86
N ALA A 215 14.34 -41.94 -66.11
CA ALA A 215 14.93 -41.39 -67.36
C ALA A 215 14.26 -40.04 -67.75
N ALA A 216 14.95 -38.95 -68.10
CA ALA A 216 16.40 -38.71 -68.20
C ALA A 216 16.78 -37.21 -68.21
N SER A 217 18.07 -36.90 -67.98
CA SER A 217 18.88 -35.90 -68.71
C SER A 217 18.50 -34.39 -68.63
N ARG A 218 19.39 -33.43 -68.33
CA ARG A 218 20.86 -33.44 -68.06
C ARG A 218 21.31 -32.11 -67.40
N ARG A 219 22.15 -32.23 -66.35
CA ARG A 219 23.39 -31.47 -66.03
C ARG A 219 23.44 -29.94 -66.35
N ARG A 220 23.87 -29.08 -65.42
CA ARG A 220 25.26 -29.00 -64.89
C ARG A 220 25.37 -28.34 -63.50
N SER A 221 26.34 -28.81 -62.69
CA SER A 221 27.14 -28.16 -61.60
C SER A 221 26.62 -26.88 -60.91
N GLY A 222 26.69 -26.70 -59.59
CA GLY A 222 27.50 -27.33 -58.53
C GLY A 222 27.05 -26.84 -57.13
N PRO A 223 27.73 -27.23 -56.03
CA PRO A 223 27.05 -27.45 -54.74
C PRO A 223 26.95 -26.21 -53.84
N HIS A 224 25.92 -26.19 -52.97
CA HIS A 224 26.12 -26.16 -51.52
C HIS A 224 24.84 -26.55 -50.76
N ASP A 225 25.01 -26.91 -49.49
CA ASP A 225 24.11 -27.74 -48.69
C ASP A 225 22.73 -27.14 -48.39
N GLY A 226 21.73 -28.03 -48.35
CA GLY A 226 20.39 -27.68 -47.90
C GLY A 226 20.24 -27.82 -46.38
N SER A 227 19.71 -26.77 -45.74
CA SER A 227 18.84 -26.90 -44.57
C SER A 227 17.99 -25.65 -44.43
N ALA A 228 16.93 -25.56 -45.24
CA ALA A 228 15.92 -24.52 -45.11
C ALA A 228 14.95 -24.86 -43.95
N MET A 229 15.46 -24.87 -42.72
CA MET A 229 14.59 -24.65 -41.55
C MET A 229 14.20 -23.19 -41.52
N ALA A 230 12.91 -22.91 -41.63
CA ALA A 230 12.36 -21.57 -41.52
C ALA A 230 12.48 -21.07 -40.07
N SER A 231 13.62 -20.45 -39.74
CA SER A 231 13.74 -19.63 -38.54
C SER A 231 12.97 -18.33 -38.77
N THR A 232 11.77 -18.24 -38.20
CA THR A 232 11.12 -16.94 -38.00
C THR A 232 11.99 -16.14 -37.02
N ALA A 233 12.87 -15.31 -37.56
CA ALA A 233 13.69 -14.41 -36.76
C ALA A 233 12.76 -13.55 -35.90
N ARG A 234 12.86 -13.73 -34.57
CA ARG A 234 12.17 -12.84 -33.61
C ARG A 234 12.70 -11.44 -33.86
N ARG A 235 11.83 -10.52 -34.30
CA ARG A 235 12.20 -9.11 -34.44
C ARG A 235 12.48 -8.57 -33.05
N ASP A 236 13.62 -7.91 -32.89
CA ASP A 236 13.96 -7.23 -31.64
C ASP A 236 12.87 -6.22 -31.27
N ALA A 237 12.60 -6.07 -29.97
CA ALA A 237 11.62 -5.11 -29.47
C ALA A 237 12.11 -3.67 -29.78
N PRO A 238 11.19 -2.74 -30.07
CA PRO A 238 11.57 -1.35 -30.34
C PRO A 238 12.22 -0.69 -29.12
N GLU A 239 13.11 0.28 -29.38
CA GLU A 239 13.66 1.15 -28.33
C GLU A 239 12.55 2.03 -27.74
N PRO A 240 12.57 2.33 -26.43
CA PRO A 240 11.59 3.21 -25.80
C PRO A 240 11.84 4.70 -26.16
N PRO A 241 10.80 5.55 -26.15
CA PRO A 241 10.96 7.00 -26.23
C PRO A 241 11.85 7.58 -25.13
N ASP A 242 12.53 8.72 -25.39
CA ASP A 242 13.33 9.41 -24.36
C ASP A 242 12.44 10.23 -23.40
N PHE A 243 12.05 9.59 -22.30
CA PHE A 243 11.32 10.24 -21.21
C PHE A 243 12.15 11.27 -20.42
N GLY A 244 13.43 11.47 -20.73
CA GLY A 244 14.29 12.49 -20.11
C GLY A 244 13.75 13.90 -20.24
N ILE A 245 13.01 14.20 -21.32
CA ILE A 245 12.36 15.50 -21.55
C ILE A 245 11.35 15.86 -20.45
N LEU A 246 10.62 14.88 -19.88
CA LEU A 246 9.62 15.11 -18.83
C LEU A 246 10.25 15.71 -17.56
N LYS A 247 11.43 15.21 -17.17
CA LYS A 247 12.19 15.75 -16.02
C LYS A 247 12.69 17.16 -16.29
N ARG A 248 13.07 17.45 -17.54
CA ARG A 248 13.53 18.78 -17.95
C ARG A 248 12.37 19.78 -17.90
N LEU A 249 11.22 19.47 -18.50
CA LEU A 249 10.03 20.32 -18.48
C LEU A 249 9.58 20.62 -17.04
N ALA A 250 9.47 19.60 -16.19
CA ALA A 250 9.10 19.77 -14.78
C ALA A 250 10.12 20.64 -14.02
N ARG A 251 11.43 20.45 -14.24
CA ARG A 251 12.48 21.26 -13.60
C ARG A 251 12.44 22.71 -14.07
N ASP A 252 12.36 22.92 -15.38
CA ASP A 252 12.47 24.23 -15.99
C ASP A 252 11.21 25.07 -15.63
N GLN A 253 10.01 24.44 -15.50
CA GLN A 253 8.81 25.07 -14.92
C GLN A 253 8.98 25.41 -13.43
N LEU A 254 9.57 24.53 -12.61
CA LEU A 254 9.81 24.81 -11.19
C LEU A 254 10.77 26.00 -11.01
N ILE A 255 11.83 26.06 -11.82
CA ILE A 255 12.79 27.16 -11.83
C ILE A 255 12.07 28.47 -12.15
N TYR A 256 11.26 28.51 -13.20
CA TYR A 256 10.46 29.68 -13.57
C TYR A 256 9.58 30.18 -12.40
N LEU A 257 8.88 29.27 -11.70
CA LEU A 257 8.04 29.61 -10.54
C LEU A 257 8.85 30.14 -9.33
N LEU A 258 10.09 29.66 -9.16
CA LEU A 258 11.01 30.14 -8.12
C LEU A 258 11.63 31.50 -8.48
N GLU A 259 11.85 31.79 -9.77
CA GLU A 259 12.41 33.05 -10.27
C GLU A 259 11.40 34.22 -10.26
N GLN A 260 10.10 33.92 -10.30
CA GLN A 260 9.03 34.89 -9.99
C GLN A 260 9.13 35.47 -8.57
N LEU A 261 9.89 34.84 -7.66
CA LEU A 261 10.31 35.40 -6.38
C LEU A 261 11.80 35.79 -6.43
N PRO A 262 12.16 37.00 -6.93
CA PRO A 262 13.55 37.42 -7.04
C PRO A 262 14.13 37.77 -5.66
N GLY A 263 15.31 37.25 -5.34
CA GLY A 263 16.00 37.40 -4.05
C GLY A 263 16.02 36.10 -3.22
N ARG A 264 16.73 36.14 -2.09
CA ARG A 264 16.87 34.98 -1.20
C ARG A 264 15.51 34.54 -0.65
N LYS A 265 15.23 33.24 -0.76
CA LYS A 265 13.98 32.61 -0.31
C LYS A 265 14.24 31.36 0.52
N ASP A 266 13.37 31.09 1.49
CA ASP A 266 13.35 29.83 2.23
C ASP A 266 12.21 28.95 1.65
N LEU A 267 12.52 27.69 1.33
CA LEU A 267 11.61 26.77 0.66
C LEU A 267 11.13 25.67 1.62
N PHE A 268 9.81 25.59 1.80
CA PHE A 268 9.11 24.65 2.66
C PHE A 268 8.48 23.56 1.78
N ILE A 269 8.86 22.30 1.97
CA ILE A 269 8.46 21.19 1.09
C ILE A 269 7.62 20.18 1.88
N GLU A 270 6.48 19.77 1.31
CA GLU A 270 5.67 18.70 1.88
C GLU A 270 6.44 17.36 1.84
N PRO A 271 6.37 16.52 2.89
CA PRO A 271 7.19 15.30 2.99
C PRO A 271 7.12 14.38 1.78
N ASP A 272 5.96 14.27 1.16
CA ASP A 272 5.70 13.37 0.03
C ASP A 272 6.32 13.90 -1.29
N LEU A 273 6.53 15.22 -1.39
CA LEU A 273 7.16 15.87 -2.55
C LEU A 273 8.70 15.92 -2.47
N MET A 274 9.31 15.67 -1.31
CA MET A 274 10.78 15.71 -1.15
C MET A 274 11.50 14.70 -2.05
N SER A 275 10.98 13.46 -2.14
CA SER A 275 11.61 12.40 -2.93
C SER A 275 11.40 12.56 -4.44
N PRO A 276 10.21 12.95 -4.94
CA PRO A 276 10.03 13.37 -6.33
C PRO A 276 10.91 14.58 -6.71
N LEU A 277 11.03 15.59 -5.84
CA LEU A 277 11.84 16.78 -6.09
C LEU A 277 13.33 16.44 -6.28
N ASP A 278 13.89 15.58 -5.43
CA ASP A 278 15.29 15.11 -5.51
C ASP A 278 15.62 14.41 -6.85
N ARG A 279 14.60 13.92 -7.58
CA ARG A 279 14.74 13.31 -8.91
C ARG A 279 14.75 14.33 -10.06
N ILE A 280 14.42 15.60 -9.79
CA ILE A 280 14.21 16.68 -10.77
C ILE A 280 15.20 17.82 -10.54
N ALA A 281 15.24 18.35 -9.31
CA ALA A 281 16.06 19.46 -8.88
C ALA A 281 16.72 19.11 -7.54
N ASN A 282 18.01 18.79 -7.57
CA ASN A 282 18.78 18.57 -6.35
C ASN A 282 19.01 19.89 -5.59
N VAL A 283 19.48 19.77 -4.34
CA VAL A 283 19.77 20.94 -3.47
C VAL A 283 20.73 21.95 -4.12
N SER A 284 21.65 21.51 -4.97
CA SER A 284 22.58 22.40 -5.68
C SER A 284 21.87 23.26 -6.73
N VAL A 285 20.92 22.70 -7.48
CA VAL A 285 20.07 23.45 -8.44
C VAL A 285 19.21 24.45 -7.68
N LEU A 286 18.52 24.04 -6.61
CA LEU A 286 17.68 24.95 -5.82
C LEU A 286 18.48 26.15 -5.27
N LYS A 287 19.72 25.91 -4.83
CA LYS A 287 20.64 26.97 -4.35
C LYS A 287 21.11 27.92 -5.45
N GLN A 288 21.12 27.50 -6.72
CA GLN A 288 21.44 28.39 -7.85
C GLN A 288 20.33 29.43 -8.09
N HIS A 289 19.08 29.10 -7.78
CA HIS A 289 17.92 30.00 -7.88
C HIS A 289 17.52 30.62 -6.53
N GLU A 290 18.54 30.94 -5.72
CA GLU A 290 18.47 31.73 -4.47
C GLU A 290 17.70 31.10 -3.29
N VAL A 291 17.51 29.77 -3.28
CA VAL A 291 16.99 29.07 -2.09
C VAL A 291 18.10 28.93 -1.03
N ASP A 292 17.98 29.62 0.11
CA ASP A 292 18.97 29.57 1.20
C ASP A 292 18.79 28.29 2.03
N LYS A 293 17.58 28.10 2.58
CA LYS A 293 17.24 26.96 3.44
C LYS A 293 16.06 26.16 2.91
N LEU A 294 16.11 24.88 3.22
CA LEU A 294 15.08 23.89 2.93
C LEU A 294 14.46 23.44 4.26
N TYR A 295 13.14 23.57 4.36
CA TYR A 295 12.35 23.17 5.52
C TYR A 295 11.36 22.08 5.11
N ARG A 296 11.06 21.16 6.03
CA ARG A 296 10.00 20.17 5.85
C ARG A 296 8.72 20.72 6.46
N VAL A 297 7.61 20.63 5.75
CA VAL A 297 6.28 20.96 6.28
C VAL A 297 5.90 19.88 7.30
N GLU A 298 5.92 20.21 8.58
CA GLU A 298 5.58 19.34 9.71
C GLU A 298 4.76 20.15 10.74
N ASN A 299 4.16 19.49 11.74
CA ASN A 299 3.26 20.08 12.76
C ASN A 299 3.85 21.23 13.63
N ARG A 300 5.04 21.75 13.35
CA ARG A 300 5.63 22.91 14.04
C ARG A 300 6.15 23.92 13.01
N PRO A 301 5.78 25.21 13.12
CA PRO A 301 6.31 26.24 12.24
C PRO A 301 7.81 26.39 12.46
N ALA A 302 8.59 26.27 11.37
CA ALA A 302 10.03 26.42 11.44
C ALA A 302 10.41 27.92 11.44
N PRO A 303 11.35 28.36 12.31
CA PRO A 303 11.79 29.74 12.31
C PRO A 303 12.59 30.04 11.03
N SER A 304 11.98 30.81 10.14
CA SER A 304 12.64 31.39 8.97
C SER A 304 13.04 32.84 9.23
N THR A 305 14.29 33.14 8.87
CA THR A 305 14.86 34.48 8.91
C THR A 305 14.77 35.20 7.57
N SER A 306 14.30 34.53 6.51
CA SER A 306 14.18 35.09 5.17
C SER A 306 12.98 36.03 5.04
N ASP A 307 13.07 37.01 4.13
CA ASP A 307 11.97 37.90 3.76
C ASP A 307 11.04 37.27 2.70
N GLN A 308 11.41 36.10 2.15
CA GLN A 308 10.61 35.39 1.16
C GLN A 308 10.43 33.92 1.55
N LEU A 309 9.17 33.48 1.55
CA LEU A 309 8.72 32.20 2.04
C LEU A 309 7.94 31.49 0.94
N CYS A 310 8.49 30.38 0.43
CA CYS A 310 7.89 29.60 -0.63
C CYS A 310 7.47 28.23 -0.08
N PHE A 311 6.21 27.83 -0.27
CA PHE A 311 5.67 26.53 0.12
C PHE A 311 5.43 25.68 -1.13
N LEU A 312 5.96 24.46 -1.17
CA LEU A 312 5.77 23.49 -2.24
C LEU A 312 5.01 22.28 -1.71
N VAL A 313 3.74 22.14 -2.11
CA VAL A 313 2.75 21.30 -1.42
C VAL A 313 1.77 20.63 -2.38
N ARG A 314 1.19 19.50 -1.95
CA ARG A 314 0.00 18.90 -2.56
C ARG A 314 -1.25 19.72 -2.17
N PRO A 315 -2.31 19.77 -2.99
CA PRO A 315 -3.53 20.54 -2.72
C PRO A 315 -4.41 19.86 -1.63
N ARG A 316 -3.91 19.80 -0.39
CA ARG A 316 -4.58 19.16 0.75
C ARG A 316 -5.13 20.22 1.71
N VAL A 317 -6.42 20.14 2.05
CA VAL A 317 -7.09 21.04 3.03
C VAL A 317 -6.37 21.07 4.38
N ARG A 318 -5.90 19.91 4.87
CA ARG A 318 -5.11 19.83 6.11
C ARG A 318 -3.81 20.64 6.03
N THR A 319 -3.11 20.57 4.89
CA THR A 319 -1.87 21.33 4.65
C THR A 319 -2.15 22.83 4.54
N MET A 320 -3.28 23.24 3.92
CA MET A 320 -3.69 24.64 3.88
C MET A 320 -3.99 25.19 5.27
N ARG A 321 -4.75 24.48 6.11
CA ARG A 321 -4.99 24.90 7.52
C ARG A 321 -3.70 25.02 8.32
N TYR A 322 -2.72 24.15 8.07
CA TYR A 322 -1.40 24.27 8.70
C TYR A 322 -0.64 25.52 8.21
N ILE A 323 -0.63 25.80 6.90
CA ILE A 323 0.03 27.00 6.35
C ILE A 323 -0.69 28.25 6.87
N ALA A 324 -2.01 28.29 6.78
CA ALA A 324 -2.83 29.39 7.27
C ALA A 324 -2.63 29.63 8.77
N GLY A 325 -2.63 28.59 9.61
CA GLY A 325 -2.32 28.72 11.05
C GLY A 325 -0.85 29.01 11.38
N THR A 326 0.06 28.90 10.39
CA THR A 326 1.46 29.35 10.49
C THR A 326 1.62 30.81 10.06
N LEU A 327 0.76 31.28 9.15
CA LEU A 327 0.80 32.64 8.61
C LEU A 327 -0.09 33.60 9.41
N GLY A 328 -1.28 33.18 9.82
CA GLY A 328 -2.38 34.03 10.30
C GLY A 328 -2.77 33.90 11.78
N ARG A 329 -3.98 34.36 12.08
CA ARG A 329 -4.42 34.77 13.43
C ARG A 329 -4.56 33.64 14.45
N SER A 330 -3.95 33.85 15.62
CA SER A 330 -4.44 33.28 16.89
C SER A 330 -5.61 34.11 17.45
N GLY A 331 -6.77 34.00 16.81
CA GLY A 331 -8.07 34.38 17.40
C GLY A 331 -8.32 35.89 17.62
N CYS A 332 -8.82 36.57 16.59
CA CYS A 332 -9.68 37.73 16.79
C CYS A 332 -10.74 37.77 15.68
N GLY A 333 -12.01 37.92 16.05
CA GLY A 333 -13.13 37.79 15.12
C GLY A 333 -13.07 38.82 13.99
N VAL A 334 -13.21 38.35 12.76
CA VAL A 334 -13.60 39.18 11.61
C VAL A 334 -15.06 38.88 11.34
N TRP A 335 -15.90 39.91 11.38
CA TRP A 335 -17.26 39.80 10.89
C TRP A 335 -17.21 39.68 9.38
N VAL A 336 -17.50 38.50 8.84
CA VAL A 336 -17.99 38.39 7.46
C VAL A 336 -19.38 39.01 7.47
N VAL A 337 -19.45 40.31 7.19
CA VAL A 337 -20.70 40.99 6.85
C VAL A 337 -21.07 40.53 5.44
N SER A 338 -21.59 39.30 5.34
CA SER A 338 -22.40 38.92 4.19
C SER A 338 -23.63 39.82 4.22
N CYS A 339 -23.69 40.74 3.27
CA CYS A 339 -24.79 41.67 3.14
C CYS A 339 -26.00 40.91 2.57
N CYS A 340 -26.71 40.19 3.42
CA CYS A 340 -28.06 39.72 3.13
C CYS A 340 -29.00 40.92 3.07
N THR A 341 -29.00 41.63 1.95
CA THR A 341 -30.16 42.38 1.47
C THR A 341 -31.26 41.36 1.16
N ASP A 342 -32.01 40.99 2.21
CA ASP A 342 -33.43 40.59 2.21
C ASP A 342 -33.77 39.73 3.44
N CYS A 343 -34.12 40.39 4.55
CA CYS A 343 -34.97 39.82 5.59
C CYS A 343 -35.58 40.95 6.45
N ASN A 344 -36.74 41.43 6.03
CA ASN A 344 -37.46 42.51 6.69
C ASN A 344 -38.39 41.96 7.79
N PHE A 345 -37.86 41.71 8.99
CA PHE A 345 -38.67 41.35 10.16
C PHE A 345 -38.17 42.03 11.45
N ALA A 346 -38.95 42.97 11.97
CA ALA A 346 -38.67 43.70 13.19
C ALA A 346 -39.37 43.07 14.40
N LEU A 347 -38.63 42.83 15.49
CA LEU A 347 -39.16 42.62 16.83
C LEU A 347 -38.29 43.35 17.88
N PRO A 348 -38.87 43.83 19.00
CA PRO A 348 -38.27 44.90 19.80
C PRO A 348 -37.27 44.43 20.87
N VAL A 349 -36.33 45.32 21.19
CA VAL A 349 -35.30 45.15 22.24
C VAL A 349 -35.81 45.65 23.59
N PRO A 350 -35.71 44.87 24.69
CA PRO A 350 -35.82 45.40 26.04
C PRO A 350 -34.47 45.91 26.55
N SER A 351 -34.48 47.10 27.13
CA SER A 351 -33.29 47.81 27.63
C SER A 351 -32.80 47.31 28.99
N ASN A 352 -31.52 46.92 29.10
CA ASN A 352 -30.71 47.17 30.31
C ASN A 352 -29.19 47.00 30.04
N PRO A 353 -28.30 47.76 30.73
CA PRO A 353 -26.88 47.80 30.42
C PRO A 353 -26.06 46.77 31.23
N CYS A 354 -25.68 45.66 30.59
CA CYS A 354 -24.75 44.69 31.19
C CYS A 354 -23.28 45.10 31.00
N ARG A 355 -22.54 45.15 32.12
CA ARG A 355 -21.09 45.43 32.16
C ARG A 355 -20.29 44.40 31.35
N PRO A 356 -19.20 44.78 30.67
CA PRO A 356 -18.33 43.83 30.00
C PRO A 356 -17.56 42.97 31.02
N LEU A 357 -17.91 41.68 31.07
CA LEU A 357 -17.11 40.67 31.76
C LEU A 357 -15.89 40.33 30.89
N PHE A 358 -14.70 40.69 31.38
CA PHE A 358 -13.43 40.26 30.79
C PHE A 358 -13.28 38.73 30.90
N LEU A 359 -13.67 38.02 29.85
CA LEU A 359 -13.25 36.63 29.63
C LEU A 359 -11.85 36.63 29.01
N GLY A 360 -10.87 36.09 29.74
CA GLY A 360 -9.50 35.97 29.27
C GLY A 360 -9.39 35.03 28.07
N TRP A 361 -8.91 35.55 26.94
CA TRP A 361 -8.79 34.79 25.70
C TRP A 361 -7.63 33.79 25.78
N LYS A 362 -7.91 32.55 25.39
CA LYS A 362 -6.95 31.44 25.45
C LYS A 362 -6.10 31.44 24.18
N MET A 363 -4.96 32.14 24.24
CA MET A 363 -3.98 32.25 23.16
C MET A 363 -3.57 30.87 22.62
N SER A 364 -3.83 30.60 21.33
CA SER A 364 -3.26 29.44 20.65
C SER A 364 -1.76 29.68 20.42
N LEU A 365 -0.93 28.68 20.72
CA LEU A 365 0.54 28.80 20.82
C LEU A 365 1.28 28.86 19.47
N PHE A 366 0.60 29.25 18.40
CA PHE A 366 1.20 29.41 17.08
C PHE A 366 1.53 30.89 16.83
N PRO A 367 2.77 31.22 16.41
CA PRO A 367 3.14 32.60 16.11
C PRO A 367 2.41 33.07 14.85
N ASP A 368 1.64 34.14 14.98
CA ASP A 368 0.99 34.85 13.88
C ASP A 368 2.06 35.63 13.10
N ILE A 369 2.67 34.97 12.11
CA ILE A 369 3.84 35.52 11.39
C ILE A 369 3.46 36.76 10.59
N VAL A 370 2.31 36.76 9.89
CA VAL A 370 1.88 37.88 9.06
C VAL A 370 1.58 39.12 9.91
N ASN A 371 0.88 38.99 11.04
CA ASN A 371 0.65 40.16 11.89
C ASN A 371 1.89 40.57 12.68
N ALA A 372 2.77 39.64 13.08
CA ALA A 372 4.06 40.01 13.69
C ALA A 372 4.98 40.75 12.71
N ASP A 373 5.02 40.33 11.44
CA ASP A 373 5.74 41.01 10.38
C ASP A 373 5.11 42.40 10.10
N LYS A 374 3.77 42.50 9.96
CA LYS A 374 3.05 43.79 9.82
C LYS A 374 3.28 44.74 11.01
N MET A 375 3.24 44.24 12.25
CA MET A 375 3.49 45.04 13.47
C MET A 375 4.95 45.48 13.62
N SER A 376 5.91 44.71 13.09
CA SER A 376 7.34 45.05 13.08
C SER A 376 7.77 45.86 11.86
N GLY A 377 6.84 46.22 10.96
CA GLY A 377 7.13 46.92 9.71
C GLY A 377 7.89 46.09 8.69
N ARG A 378 7.97 44.77 8.87
CA ARG A 378 8.67 43.84 7.98
C ARG A 378 7.76 43.44 6.83
N SER A 379 8.15 43.77 5.60
CA SER A 379 7.46 43.29 4.39
C SER A 379 8.06 41.95 3.98
N ARG A 380 7.32 40.86 4.19
CA ARG A 380 7.65 39.53 3.63
C ARG A 380 6.73 39.17 2.47
N LYS A 381 7.22 38.32 1.58
CA LYS A 381 6.45 37.72 0.49
C LYS A 381 6.19 36.24 0.77
N TYR A 382 4.94 35.81 0.61
CA TYR A 382 4.51 34.43 0.80
C TYR A 382 3.99 33.87 -0.54
N LYS A 383 4.47 32.69 -0.94
CA LYS A 383 4.04 31.98 -2.15
C LYS A 383 3.73 30.52 -1.85
N ILE A 384 2.62 30.01 -2.37
CA ILE A 384 2.26 28.59 -2.36
C ILE A 384 2.29 28.09 -3.80
N ILE A 385 3.09 27.07 -4.04
CA ILE A 385 3.17 26.32 -5.29
C ILE A 385 2.48 24.98 -5.07
N PHE A 386 1.34 24.79 -5.72
CA PHE A 386 0.58 23.55 -5.69
C PHE A 386 1.08 22.56 -6.73
N SER A 387 1.16 21.27 -6.38
CA SER A 387 1.54 20.20 -7.31
C SER A 387 0.54 19.04 -7.28
N PRO A 388 -0.01 18.58 -8.43
CA PRO A 388 0.26 19.06 -9.79
C PRO A 388 -0.66 20.21 -10.25
N GLN A 389 -1.71 20.50 -9.48
CA GLN A 389 -2.75 21.49 -9.73
C GLN A 389 -3.24 22.07 -8.40
N LYS A 390 -3.83 23.26 -8.40
CA LYS A 390 -4.50 23.85 -7.24
C LYS A 390 -5.94 23.36 -7.15
N PHE A 391 -6.51 23.36 -5.95
CA PHE A 391 -7.93 23.14 -5.74
C PHE A 391 -8.57 24.40 -5.18
N TYR A 392 -9.73 24.80 -5.69
CA TYR A 392 -10.48 25.95 -5.19
C TYR A 392 -10.80 25.83 -3.68
N ALA A 393 -11.07 24.60 -3.20
CA ALA A 393 -11.24 24.32 -1.78
C ALA A 393 -9.99 24.61 -0.91
N CYS A 394 -8.79 24.69 -1.50
CA CYS A 394 -7.59 25.16 -0.81
C CYS A 394 -7.52 26.69 -0.74
N GLU A 395 -7.97 27.38 -1.79
CA GLU A 395 -8.06 28.85 -1.81
C GLU A 395 -9.12 29.35 -0.81
N MET A 396 -10.30 28.71 -0.75
CA MET A 396 -11.33 28.99 0.25
C MET A 396 -10.81 28.90 1.69
N VAL A 397 -9.97 27.91 2.02
CA VAL A 397 -9.39 27.77 3.37
C VAL A 397 -8.44 28.94 3.70
N LEU A 398 -7.71 29.45 2.71
CA LEU A 398 -6.86 30.63 2.90
C LEU A 398 -7.69 31.92 3.06
N GLU A 399 -8.88 31.97 2.44
CA GLU A 399 -9.83 33.08 2.55
C GLU A 399 -10.55 33.07 3.92
N GLU A 400 -11.05 31.90 4.35
CA GLU A 400 -11.67 31.68 5.68
C GLU A 400 -10.73 32.09 6.83
N GLU A 401 -9.44 31.77 6.71
CA GLU A 401 -8.41 32.11 7.69
C GLU A 401 -7.84 33.55 7.51
N GLY A 402 -8.33 34.29 6.50
CA GLY A 402 -8.00 35.70 6.26
C GLY A 402 -6.60 35.97 5.73
N VAL A 403 -5.89 34.97 5.20
CA VAL A 403 -4.51 35.08 4.69
C VAL A 403 -4.42 35.10 3.16
N PHE A 404 -5.49 34.80 2.43
CA PHE A 404 -5.50 34.71 0.96
C PHE A 404 -4.92 35.94 0.27
N GLY A 405 -5.27 37.16 0.72
CA GLY A 405 -4.76 38.41 0.14
C GLY A 405 -3.27 38.70 0.39
N ASP A 406 -2.62 38.00 1.32
CA ASP A 406 -1.19 38.13 1.62
C ASP A 406 -0.33 37.07 0.89
N VAL A 407 -0.96 36.11 0.18
CA VAL A 407 -0.28 34.92 -0.38
C VAL A 407 -0.49 34.83 -1.90
N THR A 408 0.60 34.62 -2.64
CA THR A 408 0.55 34.28 -4.07
C THR A 408 0.39 32.77 -4.26
N CYS A 409 -0.57 32.34 -5.08
CA CYS A 409 -0.84 30.92 -5.34
C CYS A 409 -0.60 30.57 -6.81
N ASP A 410 0.28 29.61 -7.07
CA ASP A 410 0.68 29.15 -8.40
C ASP A 410 0.62 27.63 -8.53
N GLU A 411 0.57 27.14 -9.77
CA GLU A 411 0.56 25.70 -10.08
C GLU A 411 1.89 25.26 -10.69
N TRP A 412 2.39 24.12 -10.22
CA TRP A 412 3.48 23.38 -10.84
C TRP A 412 2.93 22.09 -11.44
N SER A 413 2.77 22.08 -12.77
CA SER A 413 2.15 21.06 -13.63
C SER A 413 2.98 19.76 -13.75
N PHE A 414 3.56 19.33 -12.64
CA PHE A 414 4.40 18.15 -12.51
C PHE A 414 3.53 16.89 -12.34
N TYR A 415 3.03 16.37 -13.45
CA TYR A 415 2.21 15.16 -13.49
C TYR A 415 3.01 13.86 -13.59
N LEU A 416 4.19 13.88 -14.22
CA LEU A 416 4.89 12.66 -14.68
C LEU A 416 6.35 12.63 -14.25
N LEU A 417 6.73 11.59 -13.51
CA LEU A 417 8.10 11.31 -13.08
C LEU A 417 8.62 9.99 -13.68
N PRO A 418 9.57 10.03 -14.63
CA PRO A 418 10.28 8.84 -15.09
C PRO A 418 11.14 8.25 -13.95
N LEU A 419 10.70 7.12 -13.41
CA LEU A 419 11.43 6.37 -12.38
C LEU A 419 12.59 5.61 -13.00
N ASP A 420 12.37 5.00 -14.16
CA ASP A 420 13.32 4.17 -14.92
C ASP A 420 13.13 4.39 -16.44
N GLU A 421 13.80 3.60 -17.30
CA GLU A 421 13.66 3.68 -18.77
C GLU A 421 12.24 3.39 -19.29
N ASP A 422 11.51 2.51 -18.60
CA ASP A 422 10.16 2.04 -18.99
C ASP A 422 9.11 2.28 -17.90
N ILE A 423 9.45 2.96 -16.79
CA ILE A 423 8.51 3.23 -15.68
C ILE A 423 8.37 4.73 -15.46
N ILE A 424 7.13 5.22 -15.56
CA ILE A 424 6.69 6.58 -15.26
C ILE A 424 5.65 6.50 -14.13
N SER A 425 5.71 7.43 -13.18
CA SER A 425 4.78 7.50 -12.05
C SER A 425 4.33 8.93 -11.81
N MET A 426 3.09 9.12 -11.35
CA MET A 426 2.59 10.43 -10.89
C MET A 426 3.00 10.72 -9.43
N GLU A 427 3.51 9.70 -8.71
CA GLU A 427 3.84 9.73 -7.28
C GLU A 427 2.71 10.36 -6.43
N LEU A 428 1.48 9.88 -6.65
CA LEU A 428 0.25 10.20 -5.91
C LEU A 428 -0.16 9.01 -5.03
N PRO A 429 0.53 8.74 -3.90
CA PRO A 429 0.18 7.63 -3.01
C PRO A 429 -1.23 7.73 -2.41
N GLU A 430 -1.78 8.94 -2.27
CA GLU A 430 -3.14 9.17 -1.80
C GLU A 430 -4.22 8.74 -2.80
N PHE A 431 -3.92 8.72 -4.11
CA PHE A 431 -4.90 8.50 -5.18
C PHE A 431 -5.78 7.26 -4.94
N PHE A 432 -5.18 6.16 -4.47
CA PHE A 432 -5.92 4.93 -4.22
C PHE A 432 -7.02 5.11 -3.16
N ARG A 433 -6.70 5.84 -2.08
CA ARG A 433 -7.63 6.12 -0.99
C ARG A 433 -8.66 7.15 -1.44
N ASP A 434 -8.19 8.30 -1.92
CA ASP A 434 -9.03 9.43 -2.32
C ASP A 434 -10.09 8.97 -3.33
N TYR A 435 -9.67 8.29 -4.41
CA TYR A 435 -10.58 7.86 -5.46
C TYR A 435 -11.44 6.64 -5.07
N PHE A 436 -10.83 5.51 -4.67
CA PHE A 436 -11.57 4.25 -4.51
C PHE A 436 -12.24 4.06 -3.14
N LEU A 437 -11.77 4.75 -2.09
CA LEU A 437 -12.40 4.69 -0.77
C LEU A 437 -13.29 5.91 -0.49
N GLU A 438 -12.79 7.12 -0.76
CA GLU A 438 -13.48 8.38 -0.41
C GLU A 438 -14.37 8.92 -1.55
N GLY A 439 -14.23 8.42 -2.78
CA GLY A 439 -15.03 8.83 -3.94
C GLY A 439 -14.60 10.18 -4.54
N ASP A 440 -13.36 10.60 -4.30
CA ASP A 440 -12.82 11.87 -4.78
C ASP A 440 -12.33 11.78 -6.23
N HIS A 441 -13.13 12.32 -7.13
CA HIS A 441 -12.87 12.33 -8.56
C HIS A 441 -11.94 13.49 -9.01
N ARG A 442 -11.46 14.38 -8.13
CA ARG A 442 -10.63 15.55 -8.50
C ARG A 442 -9.31 15.16 -9.20
N TRP A 443 -8.81 13.95 -8.93
CA TRP A 443 -7.58 13.44 -9.54
C TRP A 443 -7.71 13.05 -11.03
N ILE A 444 -8.93 12.92 -11.56
CA ILE A 444 -9.17 12.56 -12.98
C ILE A 444 -8.55 13.62 -13.92
N ASN A 445 -8.66 14.92 -13.61
CA ASN A 445 -8.02 15.97 -14.40
C ASN A 445 -6.49 15.82 -14.43
N SER A 446 -5.86 15.45 -13.32
CA SER A 446 -4.41 15.18 -13.30
C SER A 446 -4.01 14.03 -14.22
N VAL A 447 -4.86 12.99 -14.33
CA VAL A 447 -4.62 11.85 -15.24
C VAL A 447 -4.83 12.28 -16.69
N ALA A 448 -5.92 12.97 -17.00
CA ALA A 448 -6.21 13.47 -18.34
C ALA A 448 -5.14 14.43 -18.86
N ARG A 449 -4.67 15.38 -18.03
CA ARG A 449 -3.55 16.28 -18.34
C ARG A 449 -2.21 15.56 -18.51
N ALA A 450 -1.99 14.46 -17.78
CA ALA A 450 -0.82 13.60 -17.98
C ALA A 450 -0.87 12.88 -19.33
N LEU A 451 -2.05 12.42 -19.77
CA LEU A 451 -2.25 11.82 -21.09
C LEU A 451 -2.04 12.85 -22.21
N GLN A 452 -2.62 14.05 -22.08
CA GLN A 452 -2.41 15.17 -23.00
C GLN A 452 -0.92 15.56 -23.12
N LEU A 453 -0.18 15.56 -22.01
CA LEU A 453 1.27 15.80 -22.01
C LEU A 453 2.05 14.70 -22.75
N LEU A 454 1.64 13.44 -22.65
CA LEU A 454 2.26 12.36 -23.43
C LEU A 454 1.88 12.46 -24.92
N ASN A 455 0.62 12.75 -25.22
CA ASN A 455 0.09 12.89 -26.58
C ASN A 455 0.81 13.99 -27.37
N SER A 456 0.93 15.18 -26.77
CA SER A 456 1.63 16.33 -27.36
C SER A 456 3.13 16.10 -27.57
N LEU A 457 3.79 15.33 -26.70
CA LEU A 457 5.24 15.05 -26.80
C LEU A 457 5.59 13.92 -27.76
N TYR A 458 4.85 12.80 -27.73
CA TYR A 458 5.19 11.54 -28.42
C TYR A 458 4.23 11.18 -29.57
N GLY A 459 3.29 12.08 -29.91
CA GLY A 459 2.32 11.91 -30.99
C GLY A 459 1.05 11.15 -30.56
N PRO A 460 0.03 11.12 -31.44
CA PRO A 460 -1.27 10.55 -31.13
C PRO A 460 -1.23 9.03 -30.94
N PHE A 461 -1.86 8.52 -29.88
CA PHE A 461 -1.99 7.07 -29.67
C PHE A 461 -2.88 6.45 -30.76
N SER A 462 -2.41 5.38 -31.43
CA SER A 462 -3.17 4.76 -32.53
C SER A 462 -4.39 3.97 -32.04
N ARG A 463 -4.34 3.41 -30.83
CA ARG A 463 -5.44 2.66 -30.21
C ARG A 463 -5.47 2.86 -28.70
N ALA A 464 -6.66 3.09 -28.18
CA ALA A 464 -6.91 3.16 -26.75
C ALA A 464 -7.84 2.02 -26.32
N TYR A 465 -7.43 1.30 -25.27
CA TYR A 465 -8.23 0.30 -24.59
C TYR A 465 -8.31 0.69 -23.11
N GLY A 466 -9.41 0.37 -22.44
CA GLY A 466 -9.42 0.43 -21.00
C GLY A 466 -10.57 -0.30 -20.34
N ILE A 467 -10.45 -0.46 -19.03
CA ILE A 467 -11.44 -1.11 -18.17
C ILE A 467 -11.45 -0.42 -16.79
N GLY A 468 -12.66 -0.08 -16.35
CA GLY A 468 -12.90 0.62 -15.09
C GLY A 468 -13.47 2.03 -15.28
N ARG A 469 -14.03 2.58 -14.19
CA ARG A 469 -14.72 3.88 -14.22
C ARG A 469 -13.73 5.04 -14.26
N CYS A 470 -12.62 4.97 -13.51
CA CYS A 470 -11.58 5.98 -13.52
C CYS A 470 -10.90 6.04 -14.89
N ALA A 471 -10.56 4.87 -15.45
CA ALA A 471 -10.02 4.71 -16.79
C ALA A 471 -10.92 5.35 -17.84
N LYS A 472 -12.22 5.06 -17.80
CA LYS A 472 -13.19 5.63 -18.74
C LYS A 472 -13.32 7.14 -18.60
N MET A 473 -13.55 7.66 -17.38
CA MET A 473 -13.68 9.10 -17.16
C MET A 473 -12.40 9.89 -17.49
N SER A 474 -11.22 9.29 -17.24
CA SER A 474 -9.93 9.91 -17.57
C SER A 474 -9.68 9.93 -19.08
N TYR A 475 -10.15 8.91 -19.80
CA TYR A 475 -10.10 8.86 -21.26
C TYR A 475 -11.07 9.85 -21.90
N GLU A 476 -12.32 9.91 -21.42
CA GLU A 476 -13.34 10.87 -21.89
C GLU A 476 -12.87 12.32 -21.67
N LEU A 477 -12.43 12.68 -20.46
CA LEU A 477 -11.91 14.03 -20.19
C LEU A 477 -10.63 14.34 -21.00
N TRP A 478 -9.77 13.36 -21.25
CA TRP A 478 -8.60 13.58 -22.10
C TRP A 478 -9.00 13.89 -23.55
N ARG A 479 -10.01 13.20 -24.10
CA ARG A 479 -10.55 13.54 -25.43
C ARG A 479 -11.09 14.96 -25.50
N ASP A 480 -11.91 15.36 -24.53
CA ASP A 480 -12.49 16.70 -24.48
C ASP A 480 -11.37 17.77 -24.50
N LEU A 481 -10.29 17.54 -23.75
CA LEU A 481 -9.12 18.43 -23.70
C LEU A 481 -8.28 18.46 -24.99
N GLU A 482 -8.30 17.40 -25.80
CA GLU A 482 -7.66 17.40 -27.13
C GLU A 482 -8.55 18.10 -28.16
N GLU A 483 -9.88 17.92 -28.09
CA GLU A 483 -10.86 18.59 -28.96
C GLU A 483 -10.92 20.11 -28.71
N GLU A 484 -10.67 20.57 -27.47
CA GLU A 484 -10.48 21.98 -27.12
C GLU A 484 -9.14 22.58 -27.59
N SER A 485 -8.13 21.74 -27.90
CA SER A 485 -6.80 22.23 -28.27
C SER A 485 -6.70 22.51 -29.77
N GLU A 486 -6.42 23.77 -30.15
CA GLU A 486 -6.08 24.11 -31.53
C GLU A 486 -4.86 23.29 -31.98
N SER A 487 -5.00 22.63 -33.13
CA SER A 487 -4.34 21.34 -33.39
C SER A 487 -2.85 21.40 -33.75
N ASP A 488 -2.00 21.72 -32.77
CA ASP A 488 -0.53 21.76 -32.89
C ASP A 488 0.11 20.35 -33.03
N GLY A 489 -0.69 19.29 -32.83
CA GLY A 489 -0.29 17.89 -33.01
C GLY A 489 -0.34 17.37 -34.46
N GLN A 490 -0.83 18.14 -35.43
CA GLN A 490 -0.99 17.71 -36.83
C GLN A 490 0.36 17.56 -37.55
N GLY A 491 1.01 16.40 -37.37
CA GLY A 491 2.20 16.00 -38.14
C GLY A 491 3.20 15.13 -37.40
N ARG A 492 3.10 14.99 -36.07
CA ARG A 492 3.95 14.05 -35.31
C ARG A 492 3.55 12.61 -35.61
N LYS A 493 4.53 11.77 -35.92
CA LYS A 493 4.32 10.31 -36.01
C LYS A 493 4.14 9.74 -34.61
N PRO A 494 3.28 8.72 -34.41
CA PRO A 494 3.17 8.05 -33.13
C PRO A 494 4.48 7.35 -32.78
N GLU A 495 4.99 7.57 -31.57
CA GLU A 495 6.04 6.72 -30.98
C GLU A 495 5.44 5.62 -30.09
N ILE A 496 4.25 5.86 -29.53
CA ILE A 496 3.50 4.92 -28.70
C ILE A 496 2.20 4.54 -29.41
N GLY A 497 2.08 3.31 -29.90
CA GLY A 497 0.95 2.89 -30.72
C GLY A 497 -0.31 2.47 -29.96
N ASN A 498 -0.16 1.78 -28.81
CA ASN A 498 -1.31 1.31 -28.02
C ASN A 498 -1.24 1.84 -26.60
N ILE A 499 -2.38 2.31 -26.06
CA ILE A 499 -2.54 2.65 -24.65
C ILE A 499 -3.60 1.76 -24.00
N PHE A 500 -3.34 1.32 -22.77
CA PHE A 500 -4.22 0.53 -21.92
C PHE A 500 -4.44 1.25 -20.59
N LEU A 501 -5.69 1.58 -20.26
CA LEU A 501 -6.05 2.20 -18.98
C LEU A 501 -6.77 1.16 -18.10
N MET A 502 -6.30 0.94 -16.88
CA MET A 502 -6.86 -0.08 -15.98
C MET A 502 -6.97 0.43 -14.55
N ASP A 503 -8.18 0.31 -13.99
CA ASP A 503 -8.45 0.62 -12.59
C ASP A 503 -7.99 -0.52 -11.66
N ARG A 504 -7.45 -0.17 -10.49
CA ARG A 504 -7.00 -1.14 -9.49
C ARG A 504 -8.14 -2.01 -8.94
N ASP A 505 -9.37 -1.50 -8.92
CA ASP A 505 -10.57 -2.24 -8.47
C ASP A 505 -11.00 -3.36 -9.42
N THR A 506 -10.47 -3.38 -10.65
CA THR A 506 -10.61 -4.50 -11.59
C THR A 506 -9.77 -5.72 -11.15
N ASP A 507 -8.68 -5.52 -10.41
CA ASP A 507 -7.81 -6.60 -9.94
C ASP A 507 -7.16 -6.27 -8.59
N TYR A 508 -7.92 -6.45 -7.51
CA TYR A 508 -7.36 -6.39 -6.15
C TYR A 508 -6.51 -7.60 -5.79
N VAL A 509 -6.72 -8.76 -6.43
CA VAL A 509 -6.08 -10.03 -6.07
C VAL A 509 -4.57 -9.94 -6.27
N THR A 510 -4.12 -9.49 -7.44
CA THR A 510 -2.69 -9.29 -7.74
C THR A 510 -2.01 -8.34 -6.74
N ALA A 511 -2.69 -7.26 -6.34
CA ALA A 511 -2.14 -6.28 -5.40
C ALA A 511 -2.10 -6.81 -3.94
N LEU A 512 -2.99 -7.76 -3.59
CA LEU A 512 -2.99 -8.43 -2.29
C LEU A 512 -1.93 -9.55 -2.20
N CYS A 513 -1.49 -10.14 -3.31
CA CYS A 513 -0.53 -11.24 -3.31
C CYS A 513 0.88 -10.86 -2.81
N SER A 514 1.64 -11.85 -2.36
CA SER A 514 3.05 -11.73 -1.96
C SER A 514 3.93 -11.65 -3.20
N GLN A 515 4.73 -10.59 -3.32
CA GLN A 515 5.67 -10.47 -4.43
C GLN A 515 6.86 -11.42 -4.22
N VAL A 516 7.21 -12.26 -5.22
CA VAL A 516 8.36 -13.19 -5.16
C VAL A 516 9.45 -12.93 -6.22
N VAL A 517 9.29 -11.88 -7.04
CA VAL A 517 10.36 -11.34 -7.88
C VAL A 517 11.30 -10.45 -7.06
N TYR A 518 12.57 -10.33 -7.45
CA TYR A 518 13.58 -9.60 -6.66
C TYR A 518 13.19 -8.15 -6.35
N GLU A 519 12.74 -7.39 -7.35
CA GLU A 519 12.38 -5.98 -7.19
C GLU A 519 11.20 -5.79 -6.23
N GLY A 520 10.18 -6.66 -6.31
CA GLY A 520 9.05 -6.69 -5.38
C GLY A 520 9.44 -7.09 -3.96
N LEU A 521 10.35 -8.04 -3.77
CA LEU A 521 10.85 -8.39 -2.43
C LEU A 521 11.75 -7.31 -1.81
N VAL A 522 12.51 -6.57 -2.63
CA VAL A 522 13.24 -5.37 -2.18
C VAL A 522 12.25 -4.30 -1.72
N ASP A 523 11.17 -4.10 -2.46
CA ASP A 523 10.11 -3.16 -2.09
C ASP A 523 9.38 -3.56 -0.79
N ASP A 524 8.93 -4.80 -0.67
CA ASP A 524 8.26 -5.32 0.54
C ASP A 524 9.19 -5.28 1.78
N THR A 525 10.51 -5.36 1.57
CA THR A 525 11.50 -5.48 2.67
C THR A 525 12.14 -4.17 3.10
N PHE A 526 12.34 -3.23 2.17
CA PHE A 526 13.06 -1.97 2.36
C PHE A 526 12.28 -0.71 1.93
N ARG A 527 11.16 -0.88 1.22
CA ARG A 527 10.33 0.16 0.57
C ARG A 527 11.07 1.01 -0.45
N ILE A 528 10.79 0.78 -1.73
CA ILE A 528 11.23 1.64 -2.83
C ILE A 528 10.38 2.92 -2.80
N LYS A 529 11.04 4.07 -2.97
CA LYS A 529 10.41 5.41 -3.07
C LYS A 529 11.04 6.18 -4.23
N CYS A 530 10.23 6.63 -5.19
CA CYS A 530 10.68 7.35 -6.38
C CYS A 530 11.85 6.65 -7.13
N GLY A 531 11.81 5.32 -7.23
CA GLY A 531 12.87 4.48 -7.82
C GLY A 531 14.15 4.34 -6.99
N SER A 532 14.18 4.85 -5.76
CA SER A 532 15.33 4.72 -4.84
C SER A 532 15.02 3.84 -3.64
N VAL A 533 16.05 3.23 -3.04
CA VAL A 533 15.97 2.45 -1.80
C VAL A 533 17.06 2.89 -0.82
N ASP A 534 16.73 3.00 0.47
CA ASP A 534 17.68 3.33 1.52
C ASP A 534 18.13 2.04 2.24
N PHE A 535 19.30 1.52 1.88
CA PHE A 535 19.84 0.32 2.53
C PHE A 535 20.47 0.66 3.89
N GLY A 536 19.96 0.03 4.95
CA GLY A 536 20.45 0.21 6.32
C GLY A 536 21.67 -0.64 6.68
N PRO A 537 22.11 -0.60 7.95
CA PRO A 537 23.26 -1.38 8.44
C PRO A 537 23.15 -2.89 8.20
N GLU A 538 21.92 -3.42 8.13
CA GLU A 538 21.61 -4.82 7.81
C GLU A 538 21.97 -5.26 6.39
N VAL A 539 22.29 -4.30 5.51
CA VAL A 539 22.81 -4.55 4.14
C VAL A 539 24.22 -3.97 3.98
N THR A 540 24.48 -2.76 4.50
CA THR A 540 25.77 -2.07 4.28
C THR A 540 26.89 -2.55 5.20
N SER A 541 26.58 -3.30 6.27
CA SER A 541 27.51 -3.65 7.36
C SER A 541 28.21 -2.44 7.99
N SER A 542 27.56 -1.27 7.96
CA SER A 542 28.09 0.00 8.47
C SER A 542 26.98 0.82 9.13
N ASP A 543 27.31 1.67 10.10
CA ASP A 543 26.31 2.50 10.83
C ASP A 543 25.58 3.54 9.95
N LYS A 544 25.94 3.67 8.67
CA LYS A 544 25.34 4.63 7.74
C LYS A 544 24.44 3.92 6.75
N SER A 545 23.23 4.45 6.57
CA SER A 545 22.39 4.07 5.44
C SER A 545 22.98 4.60 4.13
N ILE A 546 22.73 3.87 3.04
CA ILE A 546 23.15 4.25 1.69
C ILE A 546 21.90 4.27 0.80
N LYS A 547 21.53 5.46 0.34
CA LYS A 547 20.53 5.64 -0.73
C LYS A 547 21.11 5.12 -2.05
N VAL A 548 20.41 4.18 -2.68
CA VAL A 548 20.74 3.60 -3.98
C VAL A 548 19.59 3.89 -4.94
N LEU A 549 19.92 4.36 -6.13
CA LEU A 549 18.96 4.48 -7.23
C LEU A 549 18.87 3.13 -7.95
N LEU A 550 17.66 2.59 -8.06
CA LEU A 550 17.38 1.34 -8.77
C LEU A 550 16.90 1.68 -10.18
N ASN A 551 17.73 1.40 -11.19
CA ASN A 551 17.43 1.65 -12.59
C ASN A 551 18.23 0.71 -13.51
N ALA A 552 17.95 0.75 -14.82
CA ALA A 552 18.65 -0.06 -15.81
C ALA A 552 20.17 0.21 -15.94
N GLN A 553 20.69 1.34 -15.43
CA GLN A 553 22.12 1.67 -15.47
C GLN A 553 22.95 0.73 -14.57
N ASP A 554 22.34 0.18 -13.52
CA ASP A 554 22.91 -0.95 -12.80
C ASP A 554 22.66 -2.25 -13.60
N LYS A 555 23.69 -2.68 -14.33
CA LYS A 555 23.68 -3.92 -15.12
C LYS A 555 23.40 -5.18 -14.30
N ILE A 556 23.67 -5.16 -13.00
CA ILE A 556 23.41 -6.30 -12.10
C ILE A 556 21.93 -6.28 -11.74
N PHE A 557 21.41 -5.14 -11.30
CA PHE A 557 19.99 -4.97 -11.00
C PHE A 557 19.12 -5.29 -12.21
N SER A 558 19.46 -4.77 -13.39
CA SER A 558 18.76 -5.01 -14.66
C SER A 558 18.62 -6.52 -15.00
N GLN A 559 19.59 -7.35 -14.60
CA GLN A 559 19.60 -8.79 -14.84
C GLN A 559 18.85 -9.61 -13.77
N ILE A 560 18.60 -9.06 -12.57
CA ILE A 560 17.97 -9.81 -11.46
C ILE A 560 16.57 -9.30 -11.08
N ARG A 561 16.23 -8.04 -11.38
CA ARG A 561 15.03 -7.35 -10.87
C ARG A 561 13.71 -8.09 -11.16
N ASN A 562 13.59 -8.62 -12.38
CA ASN A 562 12.40 -9.34 -12.86
C ASN A 562 12.49 -10.86 -12.62
N GLU A 563 13.59 -11.36 -12.09
CA GLU A 563 13.81 -12.80 -11.88
C GLU A 563 13.14 -13.27 -10.60
N HIS A 564 12.70 -14.54 -10.60
CA HIS A 564 12.18 -15.18 -9.39
C HIS A 564 13.30 -15.33 -8.36
N PHE A 565 13.02 -14.98 -7.09
CA PHE A 565 14.04 -14.83 -6.04
C PHE A 565 14.93 -16.07 -5.83
N SER A 566 14.38 -17.28 -6.01
CA SER A 566 15.13 -18.53 -5.86
C SER A 566 16.31 -18.68 -6.84
N SER A 567 16.30 -17.98 -7.98
CA SER A 567 17.37 -17.99 -8.98
C SER A 567 18.45 -16.93 -8.69
N VAL A 568 18.10 -15.86 -7.98
CA VAL A 568 18.92 -14.63 -7.84
C VAL A 568 20.21 -14.88 -7.06
N PHE A 569 20.15 -15.57 -5.92
CA PHE A 569 21.35 -15.80 -5.09
C PHE A 569 22.44 -16.61 -5.82
N GLY A 570 22.03 -17.59 -6.63
CA GLY A 570 22.94 -18.38 -7.46
C GLY A 570 23.65 -17.54 -8.52
N PHE A 571 22.88 -16.68 -9.20
CA PHE A 571 23.40 -15.71 -10.16
C PHE A 571 24.39 -14.73 -9.51
N LEU A 572 24.03 -14.09 -8.40
CA LEU A 572 24.90 -13.14 -7.68
C LEU A 572 26.21 -13.81 -7.22
N SER A 573 26.14 -15.04 -6.72
CA SER A 573 27.30 -15.85 -6.31
C SER A 573 28.21 -16.23 -7.48
N GLN A 574 27.67 -16.42 -8.69
CA GLN A 574 28.47 -16.62 -9.90
C GLN A 574 29.07 -15.31 -10.42
N LYS A 575 28.30 -14.22 -10.44
CA LYS A 575 28.75 -12.87 -10.83
C LYS A 575 29.91 -12.40 -9.94
N SER A 576 29.85 -12.67 -8.64
CA SER A 576 30.91 -12.34 -7.66
C SER A 576 32.24 -13.03 -8.00
N ARG A 577 32.23 -14.34 -8.23
CA ARG A 577 33.43 -15.10 -8.64
C ARG A 577 34.00 -14.60 -9.98
N ASN A 578 33.13 -14.31 -10.95
CA ASN A 578 33.56 -13.78 -12.25
C ASN A 578 34.20 -12.39 -12.13
N LEU A 579 33.65 -11.50 -11.29
CA LEU A 579 34.15 -10.14 -11.10
C LEU A 579 35.45 -10.12 -10.29
N GLN A 580 35.58 -11.00 -9.28
CA GLN A 580 36.86 -11.21 -8.58
C GLN A 580 37.94 -11.70 -9.54
N ALA A 581 37.64 -12.68 -10.41
CA ALA A 581 38.59 -13.14 -11.43
C ALA A 581 39.00 -12.03 -12.42
N GLN A 582 38.15 -11.03 -12.69
CA GLN A 582 38.51 -9.84 -13.47
C GLN A 582 39.39 -8.85 -12.69
N TYR A 583 39.24 -8.77 -11.36
CA TYR A 583 40.13 -8.01 -10.49
C TYR A 583 41.55 -8.62 -10.45
N ASP A 584 41.64 -9.94 -10.35
CA ASP A 584 42.91 -10.64 -10.15
C ASP A 584 43.81 -10.62 -11.39
N ARG A 585 43.23 -10.43 -12.60
CA ARG A 585 43.96 -10.23 -13.87
C ARG A 585 45.02 -9.12 -13.84
N ARG A 586 44.92 -8.16 -12.90
CA ARG A 586 45.94 -7.12 -12.68
C ARG A 586 47.33 -7.68 -12.45
N GLN A 587 47.44 -8.89 -11.87
CA GLN A 587 48.72 -9.48 -11.46
C GLN A 587 49.57 -10.00 -12.65
N GLY A 588 49.08 -9.90 -13.90
CA GLY A 588 49.78 -10.38 -15.10
C GLY A 588 49.70 -9.46 -16.33
N MET A 589 49.48 -8.15 -16.15
CA MET A 589 49.42 -7.19 -17.27
C MET A 589 50.75 -6.49 -17.51
N ASP A 590 51.08 -6.21 -18.76
CA ASP A 590 52.17 -5.29 -19.14
C ASP A 590 51.85 -3.84 -18.73
N ILE A 591 52.87 -2.99 -18.59
CA ILE A 591 52.78 -1.59 -18.17
C ILE A 591 51.79 -0.79 -19.04
N LYS A 592 51.78 -1.03 -20.36
CA LYS A 592 50.85 -0.36 -21.29
C LYS A 592 49.40 -0.83 -21.07
N GLN A 593 49.20 -2.12 -20.83
CA GLN A 593 47.89 -2.71 -20.53
C GLN A 593 47.36 -2.25 -19.17
N MET A 594 48.22 -2.20 -18.15
CA MET A 594 47.90 -1.70 -16.82
C MET A 594 47.43 -0.24 -16.86
N LYS A 595 48.08 0.63 -17.64
CA LYS A 595 47.66 2.03 -17.81
C LYS A 595 46.26 2.13 -18.41
N ASN A 596 45.95 1.32 -19.42
CA ASN A 596 44.61 1.28 -20.02
C ASN A 596 43.57 0.74 -19.02
N PHE A 597 43.86 -0.38 -18.35
CA PHE A 597 42.99 -0.98 -17.35
C PHE A 597 42.66 -0.01 -16.19
N VAL A 598 43.66 0.68 -15.63
CA VAL A 598 43.48 1.64 -14.52
C VAL A 598 42.66 2.86 -14.96
N SER A 599 42.85 3.35 -16.18
CA SER A 599 42.17 4.55 -16.68
C SER A 599 40.76 4.31 -17.23
N GLN A 600 40.50 3.15 -17.86
CA GLN A 600 39.24 2.87 -18.56
C GLN A 600 38.34 1.87 -17.81
N GLU A 601 38.89 0.80 -17.24
CA GLU A 601 38.09 -0.32 -16.71
C GLU A 601 37.90 -0.27 -15.18
N LEU A 602 38.95 0.10 -14.44
CA LEU A 602 38.99 0.01 -12.96
C LEU A 602 37.87 0.80 -12.26
N LYS A 603 37.45 1.94 -12.82
CA LYS A 603 36.37 2.75 -12.23
C LYS A 603 35.01 2.05 -12.34
N GLY A 604 34.70 1.49 -13.51
CA GLY A 604 33.47 0.72 -13.74
C GLY A 604 33.46 -0.55 -12.89
N LEU A 605 34.57 -1.30 -12.89
CA LEU A 605 34.76 -2.50 -12.05
C LEU A 605 34.56 -2.24 -10.55
N LYS A 606 35.01 -1.09 -10.03
CA LYS A 606 34.76 -0.68 -8.63
C LYS A 606 33.30 -0.37 -8.35
N GLN A 607 32.60 0.25 -9.30
CA GLN A 607 31.17 0.53 -9.16
C GLN A 607 30.34 -0.75 -9.22
N GLU A 608 30.59 -1.63 -10.20
CA GLU A 608 29.91 -2.93 -10.32
C GLU A 608 30.17 -3.81 -9.08
N HIS A 609 31.40 -3.85 -8.54
CA HIS A 609 31.66 -4.56 -7.28
C HIS A 609 30.86 -4.00 -6.10
N ARG A 610 30.79 -2.67 -5.94
CA ARG A 610 30.05 -2.03 -4.84
C ARG A 610 28.56 -2.36 -4.92
N LEU A 611 27.96 -2.26 -6.10
CA LEU A 611 26.55 -2.56 -6.34
C LEU A 611 26.26 -4.04 -6.12
N LEU A 612 27.15 -4.92 -6.58
CA LEU A 612 27.06 -6.37 -6.31
C LEU A 612 27.03 -6.69 -4.81
N SER A 613 27.93 -6.09 -4.01
CA SER A 613 27.96 -6.30 -2.56
C SER A 613 26.66 -5.83 -1.88
N LEU A 614 26.07 -4.72 -2.33
CA LEU A 614 24.79 -4.22 -1.82
C LEU A 614 23.63 -5.17 -2.18
N HIS A 615 23.58 -5.68 -3.41
CA HIS A 615 22.57 -6.66 -3.81
C HIS A 615 22.69 -8.02 -3.10
N ILE A 616 23.91 -8.45 -2.77
CA ILE A 616 24.16 -9.64 -1.94
C ILE A 616 23.64 -9.41 -0.51
N GLY A 617 24.02 -8.31 0.14
CA GLY A 617 23.54 -7.99 1.50
C GLY A 617 22.01 -7.82 1.56
N ALA A 618 21.41 -7.22 0.53
CA ALA A 618 19.96 -7.14 0.39
C ALA A 618 19.32 -8.53 0.27
N CYS A 619 19.91 -9.43 -0.55
CA CYS A 619 19.45 -10.81 -0.69
C CYS A 619 19.55 -11.59 0.63
N GLU A 620 20.65 -11.47 1.37
CA GLU A 620 20.85 -12.11 2.68
C GLU A 620 19.84 -11.61 3.73
N SER A 621 19.58 -10.30 3.75
CA SER A 621 18.59 -9.67 4.64
C SER A 621 17.15 -10.06 4.29
N ILE A 622 16.80 -10.13 2.99
CA ILE A 622 15.52 -10.68 2.52
C ILE A 622 15.39 -12.14 2.94
N MET A 623 16.39 -12.99 2.71
CA MET A 623 16.39 -14.39 3.14
C MET A 623 16.15 -14.49 4.65
N LYS A 624 16.91 -13.77 5.47
CA LYS A 624 16.76 -13.78 6.94
C LYS A 624 15.35 -13.38 7.43
N LYS A 625 14.65 -12.51 6.69
CA LYS A 625 13.26 -12.10 7.01
C LYS A 625 12.23 -13.09 6.45
N LYS A 626 12.42 -13.59 5.23
CA LYS A 626 11.43 -14.34 4.44
C LYS A 626 11.67 -15.85 4.33
N THR A 627 12.76 -16.43 4.81
CA THR A 627 12.92 -17.90 4.95
C THR A 627 12.47 -18.43 6.30
N LYS A 628 11.74 -17.62 7.09
CA LYS A 628 11.02 -18.12 8.26
C LYS A 628 9.90 -19.07 7.82
N GLN A 629 9.66 -20.10 8.61
CA GLN A 629 8.58 -21.07 8.38
C GLN A 629 7.22 -20.37 8.17
N ASP A 630 6.91 -19.36 9.00
CA ASP A 630 5.68 -18.57 8.93
C ASP A 630 5.43 -17.97 7.52
N PHE A 631 6.46 -17.52 6.80
CA PHE A 631 6.29 -16.94 5.45
C PHE A 631 6.06 -18.01 4.38
N GLN A 632 6.69 -19.18 4.51
CA GLN A 632 6.45 -20.29 3.60
C GLN A 632 5.04 -20.87 3.77
N GLU A 633 4.54 -20.92 5.00
CA GLU A 633 3.16 -21.32 5.30
C GLU A 633 2.16 -20.27 4.82
N MET A 634 2.45 -18.98 4.99
CA MET A 634 1.67 -17.88 4.43
C MET A 634 1.53 -17.96 2.91
N ILE A 635 2.63 -18.20 2.17
CA ILE A 635 2.58 -18.38 0.70
C ILE A 635 1.75 -19.61 0.31
N LYS A 636 1.89 -20.73 1.01
CA LYS A 636 1.09 -21.94 0.73
C LYS A 636 -0.41 -21.67 0.91
N VAL A 637 -0.79 -20.98 1.98
CA VAL A 637 -2.17 -20.58 2.25
C VAL A 637 -2.67 -19.61 1.17
N GLU A 638 -1.84 -18.66 0.75
CA GLU A 638 -2.15 -17.73 -0.33
C GLU A 638 -2.43 -18.45 -1.66
N HIS A 639 -1.58 -19.41 -2.05
CA HIS A 639 -1.78 -20.24 -3.24
C HIS A 639 -3.05 -21.09 -3.12
N ALA A 640 -3.30 -21.74 -1.98
CA ALA A 640 -4.50 -22.53 -1.76
C ALA A 640 -5.79 -21.69 -1.89
N LEU A 641 -5.78 -20.45 -1.39
CA LEU A 641 -6.89 -19.51 -1.54
C LEU A 641 -7.13 -19.11 -3.01
N LEU A 642 -6.06 -18.88 -3.79
CA LEU A 642 -6.12 -18.56 -5.22
C LEU A 642 -6.63 -19.74 -6.05
N GLU A 643 -6.17 -20.95 -5.75
CA GLU A 643 -6.56 -22.20 -6.42
C GLU A 643 -7.98 -22.65 -6.03
N GLY A 644 -8.46 -22.22 -4.84
CA GLY A 644 -9.78 -22.57 -4.30
C GLY A 644 -9.80 -23.86 -3.48
N PHE A 645 -8.63 -24.37 -3.07
CA PHE A 645 -8.45 -25.55 -2.24
C PHE A 645 -8.31 -25.21 -0.76
N ASP A 646 -8.54 -26.20 0.11
CA ASP A 646 -8.25 -26.20 1.56
C ASP A 646 -8.70 -24.96 2.36
N ILE A 647 -9.73 -24.26 1.88
CA ILE A 647 -10.31 -23.02 2.43
C ILE A 647 -10.52 -23.07 3.96
N ARG A 648 -10.85 -24.24 4.53
CA ARG A 648 -10.98 -24.42 5.99
C ARG A 648 -9.64 -24.37 6.72
N GLU A 649 -8.61 -25.01 6.17
CA GLU A 649 -7.25 -25.00 6.72
C GLU A 649 -6.65 -23.61 6.56
N SER A 650 -6.86 -22.95 5.40
CA SER A 650 -6.54 -21.53 5.20
C SER A 650 -7.22 -20.63 6.23
N THR A 651 -8.50 -20.86 6.52
CA THR A 651 -9.23 -20.09 7.57
C THR A 651 -8.61 -20.33 8.95
N SER A 652 -8.34 -21.58 9.33
CA SER A 652 -7.73 -21.89 10.63
C SER A 652 -6.29 -21.36 10.76
N PHE A 653 -5.51 -21.31 9.67
CA PHE A 653 -4.22 -20.63 9.67
C PHE A 653 -4.37 -19.12 9.91
N ILE A 654 -5.36 -18.47 9.30
CA ILE A 654 -5.64 -17.05 9.54
C ILE A 654 -6.05 -16.81 11.01
N GLU A 655 -6.88 -17.67 11.60
CA GLU A 655 -7.21 -17.62 13.03
C GLU A 655 -5.93 -17.73 13.90
N GLU A 656 -5.06 -18.72 13.63
CA GLU A 656 -3.80 -18.88 14.37
C GLU A 656 -2.85 -17.69 14.19
N HIS A 657 -2.76 -17.12 12.99
CA HIS A 657 -1.91 -15.98 12.67
C HIS A 657 -2.35 -14.70 13.41
N ILE A 658 -3.66 -14.52 13.60
CA ILE A 658 -4.27 -13.46 14.40
C ILE A 658 -4.03 -13.70 15.91
N ASP A 659 -4.23 -14.93 16.39
CA ASP A 659 -4.04 -15.29 17.81
C ASP A 659 -2.56 -15.19 18.23
N ARG A 660 -1.63 -15.53 17.35
CA ARG A 660 -0.17 -15.36 17.53
C ARG A 660 0.31 -13.92 17.34
N GLN A 661 -0.57 -13.01 16.91
CA GLN A 661 -0.29 -11.58 16.68
C GLN A 661 0.90 -11.32 15.74
N VAL A 662 1.09 -12.17 14.71
CA VAL A 662 2.30 -12.13 13.86
C VAL A 662 2.44 -10.80 13.13
N SER A 663 1.39 -10.36 12.43
CA SER A 663 1.35 -9.08 11.72
C SER A 663 -0.09 -8.65 11.42
N PRO A 664 -0.53 -7.43 11.80
CA PRO A 664 -1.88 -6.95 11.52
C PRO A 664 -2.16 -6.82 10.02
N ILE A 665 -1.16 -6.33 9.26
CA ILE A 665 -1.28 -6.11 7.81
C ILE A 665 -1.40 -7.44 7.07
N GLU A 666 -0.56 -8.43 7.40
CA GLU A 666 -0.58 -9.73 6.71
C GLU A 666 -1.85 -10.53 7.07
N SER A 667 -2.34 -10.43 8.32
CA SER A 667 -3.64 -10.97 8.73
C SER A 667 -4.81 -10.35 7.93
N LEU A 668 -4.89 -9.02 7.81
CA LEU A 668 -5.93 -8.36 7.01
C LEU A 668 -5.84 -8.75 5.53
N ARG A 669 -4.64 -8.80 4.97
CA ARG A 669 -4.36 -9.19 3.58
C ARG A 669 -4.92 -10.57 3.26
N LEU A 670 -4.64 -11.56 4.11
CA LEU A 670 -5.18 -12.93 3.96
C LEU A 670 -6.70 -12.98 4.12
N MET A 671 -7.27 -12.22 5.06
CA MET A 671 -8.73 -12.12 5.22
C MET A 671 -9.41 -11.51 3.98
N CYS A 672 -8.81 -10.47 3.38
CA CYS A 672 -9.32 -9.86 2.15
C CYS A 672 -9.19 -10.82 0.96
N LEU A 673 -8.06 -11.52 0.83
CA LEU A 673 -7.87 -12.50 -0.24
C LEU A 673 -8.91 -13.62 -0.15
N LEU A 674 -9.11 -14.21 1.04
CA LEU A 674 -10.17 -15.21 1.29
C LEU A 674 -11.57 -14.65 0.96
N SER A 675 -11.86 -13.39 1.29
CA SER A 675 -13.12 -12.75 0.96
C SER A 675 -13.31 -12.61 -0.56
N ILE A 676 -12.28 -12.23 -1.32
CA ILE A 676 -12.41 -12.01 -2.76
C ILE A 676 -12.47 -13.34 -3.51
N THR A 677 -11.68 -14.34 -3.12
CA THR A 677 -11.69 -15.65 -3.79
C THR A 677 -12.98 -16.44 -3.52
N GLU A 678 -13.66 -16.21 -2.38
CA GLU A 678 -14.95 -16.84 -2.03
C GLU A 678 -16.20 -15.99 -2.27
N ASN A 679 -16.07 -14.77 -2.83
CA ASN A 679 -17.18 -13.82 -3.05
C ASN A 679 -17.91 -13.46 -1.73
N GLY A 680 -17.14 -13.00 -0.75
CA GLY A 680 -17.56 -12.68 0.61
C GLY A 680 -17.31 -13.84 1.58
N LEU A 681 -17.21 -13.51 2.86
CA LEU A 681 -17.11 -14.49 3.95
C LEU A 681 -18.50 -14.88 4.47
N ILE A 682 -18.64 -16.13 4.93
CA ILE A 682 -19.85 -16.59 5.63
C ILE A 682 -20.09 -15.67 6.85
N PRO A 683 -21.30 -15.11 7.09
CA PRO A 683 -21.52 -14.10 8.12
C PRO A 683 -21.11 -14.50 9.55
N LYS A 684 -21.13 -15.80 9.87
CA LYS A 684 -20.62 -16.33 11.14
C LYS A 684 -19.09 -16.17 11.24
N ASP A 685 -18.38 -16.54 10.19
CA ASP A 685 -16.93 -16.64 10.19
C ASP A 685 -16.30 -15.25 9.98
N TYR A 686 -16.94 -14.37 9.18
CA TYR A 686 -16.68 -12.93 9.15
C TYR A 686 -16.68 -12.32 10.56
N ARG A 687 -17.74 -12.57 11.34
CA ARG A 687 -17.86 -12.06 12.72
C ARG A 687 -16.85 -12.70 13.66
N SER A 688 -16.50 -13.98 13.47
CA SER A 688 -15.46 -14.65 14.25
C SER A 688 -14.10 -13.98 14.04
N LEU A 689 -13.64 -13.93 12.79
CA LEU A 689 -12.35 -13.34 12.41
C LEU A 689 -12.27 -11.86 12.77
N LYS A 690 -13.32 -11.06 12.48
CA LYS A 690 -13.39 -9.65 12.92
C LYS A 690 -13.27 -9.50 14.44
N THR A 691 -13.94 -10.36 15.21
CA THR A 691 -13.89 -10.30 16.68
C THR A 691 -12.51 -10.67 17.21
N GLN A 692 -11.90 -11.75 16.70
CA GLN A 692 -10.53 -12.16 17.06
C GLN A 692 -9.53 -11.05 16.70
N TYR A 693 -9.60 -10.51 15.48
CA TYR A 693 -8.71 -9.44 15.01
C TYR A 693 -8.77 -8.19 15.90
N LEU A 694 -9.98 -7.70 16.22
CA LEU A 694 -10.16 -6.52 17.07
C LEU A 694 -9.72 -6.78 18.53
N GLN A 695 -9.78 -8.02 19.00
CA GLN A 695 -9.26 -8.41 20.32
C GLN A 695 -7.73 -8.51 20.35
N SER A 696 -7.11 -8.98 19.26
CA SER A 696 -5.65 -9.12 19.14
C SER A 696 -4.94 -7.80 18.86
N TYR A 697 -5.41 -7.02 17.89
CA TYR A 697 -4.71 -5.84 17.38
C TYR A 697 -5.29 -4.50 17.84
N GLY A 698 -6.53 -4.49 18.35
CA GLY A 698 -7.15 -3.32 18.97
C GLY A 698 -8.43 -2.84 18.28
N PRO A 699 -9.31 -2.12 19.01
CA PRO A 699 -10.60 -1.65 18.51
C PRO A 699 -10.48 -0.53 17.47
N GLU A 700 -9.33 0.16 17.37
CA GLU A 700 -9.12 1.21 16.34
C GLU A 700 -9.32 0.68 14.91
N HIS A 701 -9.09 -0.61 14.69
CA HIS A 701 -9.29 -1.25 13.40
C HIS A 701 -10.76 -1.43 13.02
N LEU A 702 -11.73 -1.07 13.88
CA LEU A 702 -13.16 -1.10 13.51
C LEU A 702 -13.45 -0.25 12.27
N LEU A 703 -12.76 0.89 12.13
CA LEU A 703 -12.83 1.78 10.97
C LEU A 703 -12.11 1.18 9.76
N THR A 704 -10.99 0.47 9.95
CA THR A 704 -10.36 -0.34 8.89
C THR A 704 -11.33 -1.40 8.33
N PHE A 705 -12.07 -2.11 9.19
CA PHE A 705 -13.09 -3.07 8.75
C PHE A 705 -14.29 -2.41 8.06
N HIS A 706 -14.63 -1.17 8.40
CA HIS A 706 -15.64 -0.40 7.67
C HIS A 706 -15.15 -0.08 6.25
N ASN A 707 -13.94 0.48 6.13
CA ASN A 707 -13.30 0.84 4.87
C ASN A 707 -13.16 -0.37 3.93
N LEU A 708 -12.63 -1.49 4.44
CA LEU A 708 -12.48 -2.74 3.68
C LEU A 708 -13.83 -3.33 3.23
N LYS A 709 -14.92 -3.13 3.99
CA LYS A 709 -16.26 -3.55 3.59
C LYS A 709 -16.89 -2.61 2.56
N HIS A 710 -16.64 -1.30 2.67
CA HIS A 710 -17.12 -0.27 1.74
C HIS A 710 -16.57 -0.48 0.32
N ILE A 711 -15.26 -0.67 0.21
CA ILE A 711 -14.53 -0.90 -1.05
C ILE A 711 -14.64 -2.35 -1.58
N GLY A 712 -15.38 -3.23 -0.88
CA GLY A 712 -15.65 -4.61 -1.33
C GLY A 712 -14.53 -5.64 -1.07
N LEU A 713 -13.41 -5.25 -0.46
CA LEU A 713 -12.28 -6.14 -0.15
C LEU A 713 -12.59 -7.19 0.93
N LEU A 714 -13.48 -6.87 1.88
CA LEU A 714 -13.81 -7.75 3.01
C LEU A 714 -15.30 -7.67 3.38
N THR A 715 -16.09 -8.58 2.81
CA THR A 715 -17.56 -8.53 2.82
C THR A 715 -18.20 -9.75 3.50
N GLU A 716 -19.48 -9.64 3.85
CA GLU A 716 -20.33 -10.76 4.25
C GLU A 716 -21.11 -11.25 3.03
N GLN A 717 -21.17 -12.58 2.80
CA GLN A 717 -21.99 -13.17 1.73
C GLN A 717 -23.47 -12.79 1.89
N ALA A 718 -24.14 -12.47 0.78
CA ALA A 718 -25.56 -12.14 0.78
C ALA A 718 -26.43 -13.38 1.03
N ALA A 719 -27.64 -13.17 1.56
CA ALA A 719 -28.61 -14.22 1.81
C ALA A 719 -29.09 -14.84 0.48
N GLY A 720 -28.50 -15.97 0.11
CA GLY A 720 -28.73 -16.65 -1.18
C GLY A 720 -27.45 -17.11 -1.89
N GLU A 721 -26.26 -16.66 -1.44
CA GLU A 721 -24.96 -17.02 -2.04
C GLU A 721 -24.28 -18.22 -1.34
N THR A 722 -24.87 -18.71 -0.24
CA THR A 722 -24.24 -19.57 0.78
C THR A 722 -24.06 -21.04 0.38
N LEU A 723 -23.75 -21.35 -0.88
CA LEU A 723 -23.70 -22.72 -1.42
C LEU A 723 -22.28 -23.33 -1.51
N THR A 724 -21.21 -22.54 -1.52
CA THR A 724 -19.82 -23.04 -1.69
C THR A 724 -19.36 -23.99 -0.57
N ALA A 725 -19.82 -23.79 0.66
CA ALA A 725 -19.41 -24.63 1.80
C ALA A 725 -19.93 -26.10 1.76
N MET A 726 -20.96 -26.37 0.96
CA MET A 726 -21.66 -27.67 0.90
C MET A 726 -20.89 -28.72 0.08
N GLU A 727 -20.11 -28.29 -0.92
CA GLU A 727 -19.36 -29.16 -1.84
C GLU A 727 -18.44 -30.13 -1.07
N SER A 728 -17.72 -29.62 -0.07
CA SER A 728 -16.78 -30.38 0.78
C SER A 728 -17.37 -31.56 1.57
N ARG A 729 -18.70 -31.66 1.71
CA ARG A 729 -19.37 -32.77 2.42
C ARG A 729 -20.07 -33.74 1.48
N VAL A 730 -20.56 -33.27 0.33
CA VAL A 730 -21.33 -34.10 -0.61
C VAL A 730 -20.42 -34.87 -1.57
N SER A 731 -19.23 -34.35 -1.92
CA SER A 731 -18.25 -35.08 -2.74
C SER A 731 -17.67 -36.35 -2.10
N ARG A 732 -17.95 -36.61 -0.81
CA ARG A 732 -17.68 -37.91 -0.14
C ARG A 732 -18.88 -38.86 -0.06
N LEU A 733 -20.08 -38.41 -0.45
CA LEU A 733 -21.34 -39.15 -0.28
C LEU A 733 -21.97 -39.64 -1.59
N VAL A 734 -21.42 -39.26 -2.75
CA VAL A 734 -21.93 -39.70 -4.06
C VAL A 734 -20.91 -40.61 -4.75
N THR A 735 -20.83 -41.86 -4.27
CA THR A 735 -20.11 -42.96 -4.93
C THR A 735 -21.08 -43.95 -5.59
N ASP A 736 -22.11 -43.44 -6.24
CA ASP A 736 -23.11 -44.28 -6.92
C ASP A 736 -23.51 -43.76 -8.31
N ARG A 737 -23.85 -44.71 -9.19
CA ARG A 737 -23.91 -44.57 -10.66
C ARG A 737 -24.96 -43.58 -11.21
N ALA A 738 -25.74 -42.91 -10.35
CA ALA A 738 -26.69 -41.86 -10.73
C ALA A 738 -26.09 -40.44 -10.78
N ALA A 739 -24.80 -40.28 -10.45
CA ALA A 739 -24.15 -38.97 -10.27
C ALA A 739 -24.32 -37.99 -11.46
N GLY A 740 -24.03 -38.43 -12.69
CA GLY A 740 -23.79 -37.53 -13.83
C GLY A 740 -24.87 -36.48 -14.10
N LYS A 741 -26.14 -36.88 -14.16
CA LYS A 741 -27.25 -35.95 -14.47
C LYS A 741 -27.58 -34.99 -13.31
N ILE A 742 -27.27 -35.37 -12.07
CA ILE A 742 -27.51 -34.53 -10.90
C ILE A 742 -26.32 -33.59 -10.67
N THR A 743 -25.08 -34.03 -10.92
CA THR A 743 -23.90 -33.17 -10.80
C THR A 743 -23.89 -32.01 -11.79
N ASP A 744 -24.40 -32.19 -13.02
CA ASP A 744 -24.46 -31.09 -14.00
C ASP A 744 -25.52 -30.05 -13.61
N ALA A 745 -26.68 -30.48 -13.13
CA ALA A 745 -27.71 -29.58 -12.59
C ALA A 745 -27.22 -28.83 -11.33
N PHE A 746 -26.50 -29.50 -10.42
CA PHE A 746 -25.95 -28.87 -9.21
C PHE A 746 -24.78 -27.92 -9.53
N ASN A 747 -23.95 -28.25 -10.53
CA ASN A 747 -22.90 -27.37 -11.05
C ASN A 747 -23.44 -26.07 -11.68
N SER A 748 -24.71 -26.09 -12.12
CA SER A 748 -25.44 -24.91 -12.61
C SER A 748 -26.14 -24.13 -11.50
N LEU A 749 -26.29 -24.69 -10.29
CA LEU A 749 -26.99 -24.05 -9.17
C LEU A 749 -26.05 -23.46 -8.12
N ALA A 750 -24.84 -24.02 -7.96
CA ALA A 750 -23.78 -23.38 -7.19
C ALA A 750 -23.25 -22.16 -7.95
N LYS A 751 -23.67 -20.95 -7.53
CA LYS A 751 -23.04 -19.69 -7.97
C LYS A 751 -21.57 -19.70 -7.56
N LYS A 752 -20.70 -20.02 -8.50
CA LYS A 752 -19.24 -20.01 -8.32
C LYS A 752 -18.80 -18.56 -8.17
N SER A 753 -17.87 -18.31 -7.23
CA SER A 753 -17.28 -16.98 -7.00
C SER A 753 -16.85 -16.33 -8.32
N ASN A 754 -17.05 -15.01 -8.43
CA ASN A 754 -16.69 -14.24 -9.62
C ASN A 754 -15.21 -14.45 -9.98
N PHE A 755 -14.31 -14.41 -8.99
CA PHE A 755 -12.89 -14.69 -9.20
C PHE A 755 -12.66 -16.10 -9.75
N ARG A 756 -13.29 -17.14 -9.18
CA ARG A 756 -13.18 -18.53 -9.68
C ARG A 756 -13.70 -18.66 -11.12
N ALA A 757 -14.78 -17.96 -11.46
CA ALA A 757 -15.37 -17.97 -12.80
C ALA A 757 -14.46 -17.28 -13.84
N ILE A 758 -13.90 -16.11 -13.50
CA ILE A 758 -12.93 -15.38 -14.34
C ILE A 758 -11.64 -16.21 -14.48
N SER A 759 -11.13 -16.76 -13.37
CA SER A 759 -9.92 -17.59 -13.33
C SER A 759 -10.01 -18.79 -14.28
N LYS A 760 -11.16 -19.49 -14.30
CA LYS A 760 -11.40 -20.59 -15.25
C LYS A 760 -11.49 -20.11 -16.71
N LYS A 761 -12.03 -18.92 -16.98
CA LYS A 761 -12.19 -18.39 -18.35
C LYS A 761 -10.88 -17.87 -18.95
N LEU A 762 -10.10 -17.13 -18.16
CA LEU A 762 -8.84 -16.53 -18.59
C LEU A 762 -7.63 -17.45 -18.31
N SER A 763 -7.85 -18.64 -17.74
CA SER A 763 -6.80 -19.58 -17.32
C SER A 763 -5.76 -18.93 -16.40
N LEU A 764 -6.22 -18.21 -15.37
CA LEU A 764 -5.33 -17.50 -14.43
C LEU A 764 -4.53 -18.45 -13.54
N ILE A 765 -5.08 -19.62 -13.22
CA ILE A 765 -4.35 -20.71 -12.54
C ILE A 765 -3.80 -21.63 -13.64
N PRO A 766 -2.47 -21.68 -13.87
CA PRO A 766 -1.87 -22.58 -14.85
C PRO A 766 -2.11 -24.04 -14.46
N ARG A 767 -2.42 -24.89 -15.44
CA ARG A 767 -2.49 -26.33 -15.24
C ARG A 767 -1.15 -26.94 -15.60
N VAL A 768 -0.34 -27.27 -14.59
CA VAL A 768 0.98 -27.87 -14.79
C VAL A 768 0.98 -29.31 -14.27
N ASP A 769 1.24 -30.24 -15.18
CA ASP A 769 1.50 -31.64 -14.82
C ASP A 769 2.93 -31.75 -14.24
N GLY A 770 3.06 -31.52 -12.93
CA GLY A 770 4.32 -31.59 -12.19
C GLY A 770 4.79 -30.25 -11.62
N GLU A 771 6.05 -30.18 -11.16
CA GLU A 771 6.61 -28.97 -10.55
C GLU A 771 6.84 -27.84 -11.57
N TYR A 772 6.43 -26.61 -11.23
CA TYR A 772 6.65 -25.43 -12.06
C TYR A 772 8.14 -25.05 -12.10
N ASN A 773 8.73 -24.97 -13.30
CA ASN A 773 10.16 -24.66 -13.45
C ASN A 773 10.44 -23.15 -13.39
N LEU A 774 10.74 -22.64 -12.20
CA LEU A 774 11.04 -21.23 -11.94
C LEU A 774 12.36 -20.72 -12.53
N LYS A 775 13.22 -21.60 -13.09
CA LYS A 775 14.46 -21.19 -13.80
C LYS A 775 14.24 -20.96 -15.29
N MET A 776 13.18 -21.54 -15.85
CA MET A 776 12.78 -21.38 -17.24
C MET A 776 11.25 -21.23 -17.26
N PRO A 777 10.74 -20.06 -16.82
CA PRO A 777 9.30 -19.81 -16.76
C PRO A 777 8.67 -19.93 -18.16
N ARG A 778 7.46 -20.49 -18.20
CA ARG A 778 6.71 -20.74 -19.46
C ARG A 778 5.62 -19.71 -19.71
N ASP A 779 5.22 -18.99 -18.68
CA ASP A 779 4.15 -18.01 -18.68
C ASP A 779 4.40 -16.97 -17.59
N MET A 780 3.55 -15.95 -17.55
CA MET A 780 3.58 -14.86 -16.57
C MET A 780 3.36 -15.29 -15.11
N ALA A 781 2.86 -16.49 -14.82
CA ALA A 781 2.55 -16.91 -13.45
C ALA A 781 3.78 -17.13 -12.57
N TYR A 782 4.98 -17.17 -13.17
CA TYR A 782 6.24 -17.27 -12.45
C TYR A 782 6.43 -16.16 -11.38
N VAL A 783 5.81 -14.99 -11.57
CA VAL A 783 5.85 -13.88 -10.60
C VAL A 783 5.11 -14.18 -9.29
N PHE A 784 4.30 -15.23 -9.28
CA PHE A 784 3.64 -15.84 -8.11
C PHE A 784 3.89 -17.36 -8.07
N SER A 785 5.13 -17.77 -8.30
CA SER A 785 5.61 -19.16 -8.22
C SER A 785 4.89 -20.20 -9.11
N GLY A 786 4.12 -19.76 -10.11
CA GLY A 786 3.30 -20.63 -10.97
C GLY A 786 1.88 -20.87 -10.48
N ALA A 787 1.48 -20.36 -9.31
CA ALA A 787 0.12 -20.56 -8.77
C ALA A 787 -0.94 -19.65 -9.42
N TYR A 788 -0.52 -18.47 -9.88
CA TYR A 788 -1.44 -17.43 -10.38
C TYR A 788 -0.77 -16.53 -11.41
N THR A 789 -1.45 -16.30 -12.53
CA THR A 789 -1.14 -15.24 -13.50
C THR A 789 -1.90 -13.98 -13.11
N PRO A 790 -1.23 -12.81 -12.97
CA PRO A 790 -1.92 -11.55 -12.68
C PRO A 790 -3.09 -11.30 -13.64
N LEU A 791 -4.30 -11.07 -13.10
CA LEU A 791 -5.51 -10.85 -13.90
C LEU A 791 -5.35 -9.63 -14.81
N SER A 792 -4.81 -8.53 -14.27
CA SER A 792 -4.48 -7.32 -15.03
C SER A 792 -3.64 -7.62 -16.28
N CYS A 793 -2.55 -8.37 -16.09
CA CYS A 793 -1.63 -8.73 -17.17
C CYS A 793 -2.26 -9.71 -18.18
N LYS A 794 -3.11 -10.64 -17.71
CA LYS A 794 -3.82 -11.58 -18.58
C LYS A 794 -4.89 -10.89 -19.44
N ILE A 795 -5.58 -9.88 -18.91
CA ILE A 795 -6.51 -9.05 -19.69
C ILE A 795 -5.76 -8.33 -20.81
N ILE A 796 -4.64 -7.66 -20.48
CA ILE A 796 -3.81 -6.95 -21.47
C ILE A 796 -3.32 -7.92 -22.56
N GLU A 797 -2.86 -9.11 -22.19
CA GLU A 797 -2.49 -10.16 -23.15
C GLU A 797 -3.64 -10.52 -24.11
N GLN A 798 -4.83 -10.83 -23.56
CA GLN A 798 -5.96 -11.26 -24.38
C GLN A 798 -6.49 -10.16 -25.31
N VAL A 799 -6.49 -8.89 -24.86
CA VAL A 799 -6.92 -7.76 -25.70
C VAL A 799 -5.88 -7.46 -26.78
N LEU A 800 -4.58 -7.58 -26.49
CA LEU A 800 -3.51 -7.46 -27.50
C LEU A 800 -3.58 -8.57 -28.57
N GLU A 801 -3.89 -9.80 -28.18
CA GLU A 801 -4.11 -10.91 -29.13
C GLU A 801 -5.26 -10.66 -30.09
N ARG A 802 -6.39 -10.21 -29.55
CA ARG A 802 -7.66 -10.07 -30.27
C ARG A 802 -7.87 -8.69 -30.88
N ARG A 803 -6.97 -7.74 -30.59
CA ARG A 803 -7.02 -6.32 -30.96
C ARG A 803 -8.29 -5.62 -30.48
N GLY A 804 -8.91 -6.11 -29.40
CA GLY A 804 -10.15 -5.61 -28.82
C GLY A 804 -10.75 -6.57 -27.78
N TRP A 805 -11.93 -6.24 -27.25
CA TRP A 805 -12.60 -6.98 -26.18
C TRP A 805 -13.42 -8.20 -26.65
N GLN A 806 -13.37 -8.54 -27.94
CA GLN A 806 -14.19 -9.59 -28.53
C GLN A 806 -13.91 -10.97 -27.88
N GLY A 807 -14.97 -11.64 -27.44
CA GLY A 807 -14.90 -12.91 -26.69
C GLY A 807 -14.39 -12.78 -25.25
N LEU A 808 -14.34 -11.57 -24.68
CA LEU A 808 -14.02 -11.31 -23.26
C LEU A 808 -15.23 -10.74 -22.50
N GLU A 809 -16.36 -10.53 -23.17
CA GLU A 809 -17.53 -9.79 -22.66
C GLU A 809 -18.06 -10.38 -21.34
N GLU A 810 -18.07 -11.70 -21.21
CA GLU A 810 -18.52 -12.36 -19.98
C GLU A 810 -17.52 -12.21 -18.81
N ALA A 811 -16.22 -12.14 -19.11
CA ALA A 811 -15.19 -11.89 -18.09
C ALA A 811 -15.24 -10.43 -17.62
N VAL A 812 -15.39 -9.49 -18.56
CA VAL A 812 -15.57 -8.06 -18.29
C VAL A 812 -16.85 -7.79 -17.48
N ARG A 813 -17.96 -8.46 -17.82
CA ARG A 813 -19.21 -8.36 -17.05
C ARG A 813 -19.07 -8.84 -15.60
N LEU A 814 -18.20 -9.81 -15.32
CA LEU A 814 -17.89 -10.26 -13.96
C LEU A 814 -16.95 -9.29 -13.20
N LEU A 815 -16.34 -8.33 -13.91
CA LEU A 815 -15.48 -7.25 -13.40
C LEU A 815 -16.22 -5.91 -13.34
N ASN A 816 -17.55 -5.94 -13.16
CA ASN A 816 -18.44 -4.78 -13.08
C ASN A 816 -18.53 -3.90 -14.35
N GLY A 817 -18.00 -4.35 -15.49
CA GLY A 817 -18.07 -3.65 -16.78
C GLY A 817 -17.29 -2.34 -16.82
N ASN A 818 -17.61 -1.48 -17.81
CA ASN A 818 -16.90 -0.23 -18.14
C ASN A 818 -15.60 -0.45 -18.92
N GLU A 819 -15.60 -1.44 -19.81
CA GLU A 819 -14.64 -1.55 -20.89
C GLU A 819 -14.88 -0.48 -21.97
N PHE A 820 -13.79 -0.09 -22.63
CA PHE A 820 -13.85 0.67 -23.88
C PHE A 820 -12.69 0.26 -24.81
N ALA A 821 -12.92 0.39 -26.11
CA ALA A 821 -11.89 0.28 -27.13
C ALA A 821 -12.18 1.31 -28.22
N MET A 822 -11.17 2.10 -28.57
CA MET A 822 -11.22 3.10 -29.64
C MET A 822 -10.01 2.96 -30.55
N ALA A 823 -10.22 3.14 -31.84
CA ALA A 823 -9.19 3.17 -32.87
C ALA A 823 -9.42 4.43 -33.70
N ASP A 824 -8.72 5.51 -33.35
CA ASP A 824 -8.81 6.78 -34.04
C ASP A 824 -8.01 6.70 -35.35
N GLY A 825 -8.73 6.44 -36.45
CA GLY A 825 -8.17 6.25 -37.78
C GLY A 825 -7.53 4.87 -37.99
N ALA A 826 -7.88 4.20 -39.09
CA ALA A 826 -7.17 2.98 -39.48
C ALA A 826 -5.78 3.36 -40.03
N PRO A 827 -4.65 2.95 -39.41
CA PRO A 827 -3.40 2.87 -40.15
C PRO A 827 -3.58 1.82 -41.24
N GLU A 828 -3.24 2.15 -42.48
CA GLU A 828 -3.43 1.28 -43.65
C GLU A 828 -2.92 -0.15 -43.39
N GLU A 829 -3.69 -1.15 -43.84
CA GLU A 829 -3.36 -2.56 -43.69
C GLU A 829 -2.07 -2.91 -44.46
N GLY A 830 -0.94 -2.77 -43.76
CA GLY A 830 0.41 -2.96 -44.31
C GLY A 830 1.50 -2.32 -43.43
N ALA A 831 1.18 -1.23 -42.73
CA ALA A 831 2.14 -0.48 -41.90
C ALA A 831 2.25 -1.02 -40.46
N GLY A 832 2.79 -2.24 -40.30
CA GLY A 832 3.21 -2.78 -39.01
C GLY A 832 4.48 -2.10 -38.46
N GLY A 833 4.39 -0.79 -38.18
CA GLY A 833 5.49 0.04 -37.73
C GLY A 833 5.87 -0.21 -36.26
N ASP A 834 7.10 0.15 -35.90
CA ASP A 834 7.67 -0.12 -34.57
C ASP A 834 6.87 0.50 -33.42
N ALA A 835 6.24 1.65 -33.63
CA ALA A 835 5.35 2.28 -32.66
C ALA A 835 4.15 1.39 -32.26
N GLN A 836 3.58 0.60 -33.17
CA GLN A 836 2.50 -0.35 -32.84
C GLN A 836 2.99 -1.49 -31.93
N ARG A 837 4.31 -1.70 -31.81
CA ARG A 837 4.94 -2.64 -30.89
C ARG A 837 5.32 -1.99 -29.56
N VAL A 838 5.04 -0.69 -29.37
CA VAL A 838 5.15 0.02 -28.09
C VAL A 838 3.76 0.11 -27.44
N VAL A 839 3.64 -0.32 -26.19
CA VAL A 839 2.38 -0.41 -25.43
C VAL A 839 2.52 0.32 -24.10
N LEU A 840 1.74 1.38 -23.91
CA LEU A 840 1.65 2.12 -22.64
C LEU A 840 0.55 1.51 -21.75
N ALA A 841 0.95 0.88 -20.65
CA ALA A 841 0.04 0.33 -19.64
C ALA A 841 -0.09 1.31 -18.46
N LEU A 842 -1.24 1.98 -18.36
CA LEU A 842 -1.63 2.92 -17.32
C LEU A 842 -2.46 2.23 -16.22
N PHE A 843 -1.88 2.12 -15.02
CA PHE A 843 -2.54 1.58 -13.83
C PHE A 843 -3.01 2.69 -12.88
N LEU A 844 -4.33 2.86 -12.77
CA LEU A 844 -5.00 3.86 -11.92
C LEU A 844 -5.33 3.26 -10.54
N GLY A 845 -4.76 3.82 -9.48
CA GLY A 845 -4.78 3.22 -8.14
C GLY A 845 -3.59 2.31 -7.82
N GLY A 846 -2.68 2.13 -8.78
CA GLY A 846 -1.31 1.68 -8.53
C GLY A 846 -0.91 0.35 -9.18
N CYS A 847 0.39 0.23 -9.51
CA CYS A 847 0.99 -0.97 -10.10
C CYS A 847 1.99 -1.64 -9.16
N THR A 848 1.99 -2.97 -9.11
CA THR A 848 3.01 -3.77 -8.39
C THR A 848 4.24 -4.04 -9.26
N PHE A 849 5.37 -4.39 -8.65
CA PHE A 849 6.54 -4.83 -9.41
C PHE A 849 6.36 -6.23 -10.03
N SER A 850 5.50 -7.08 -9.45
CA SER A 850 5.11 -8.36 -10.06
C SER A 850 4.37 -8.17 -11.39
N GLU A 851 3.46 -7.19 -11.50
CA GLU A 851 2.77 -6.86 -12.76
C GLU A 851 3.75 -6.33 -13.82
N ILE A 852 4.65 -5.45 -13.42
CA ILE A 852 5.71 -4.91 -14.28
C ILE A 852 6.61 -6.06 -14.80
N ALA A 853 7.02 -6.98 -13.94
CA ALA A 853 7.83 -8.13 -14.33
C ALA A 853 7.09 -9.08 -15.29
N ALA A 854 5.81 -9.35 -15.02
CA ALA A 854 4.95 -10.18 -15.89
C ALA A 854 4.76 -9.57 -17.29
N LEU A 855 4.45 -8.27 -17.37
CA LEU A 855 4.29 -7.60 -18.67
C LEU A 855 5.64 -7.43 -19.41
N ARG A 856 6.76 -7.24 -18.71
CA ARG A 856 8.10 -7.31 -19.33
C ARG A 856 8.42 -8.70 -19.88
N PHE A 857 7.98 -9.77 -19.22
CA PHE A 857 8.09 -11.13 -19.74
C PHE A 857 7.25 -11.29 -21.01
N LEU A 858 5.97 -10.90 -20.97
CA LEU A 858 5.07 -10.91 -22.14
C LEU A 858 5.62 -10.13 -23.34
N GLY A 859 6.24 -8.97 -23.08
CA GLY A 859 6.89 -8.14 -24.09
C GLY A 859 8.02 -8.86 -24.82
N LYS A 860 8.88 -9.55 -24.07
CA LYS A 860 9.97 -10.38 -24.63
C LYS A 860 9.45 -11.54 -25.48
N GLU A 861 8.32 -12.14 -25.11
CA GLU A 861 7.71 -13.23 -25.88
C GLU A 861 7.07 -12.75 -27.18
N ARG A 862 6.39 -11.61 -27.15
CA ARG A 862 5.62 -11.07 -28.28
C ARG A 862 6.40 -10.09 -29.17
N GLY A 863 7.64 -9.75 -28.81
CA GLY A 863 8.46 -8.78 -29.55
C GLY A 863 7.92 -7.34 -29.46
N CYS A 864 7.28 -7.01 -28.34
CA CYS A 864 6.75 -5.68 -28.02
C CYS A 864 7.40 -5.10 -26.76
N ARG A 865 7.39 -3.77 -26.65
CA ARG A 865 7.92 -3.02 -25.52
C ARG A 865 6.77 -2.47 -24.70
N PHE A 866 6.69 -2.87 -23.43
CA PHE A 866 5.79 -2.22 -22.48
C PHE A 866 6.45 -0.99 -21.86
N ILE A 867 5.63 0.03 -21.63
CA ILE A 867 5.93 1.25 -20.89
C ILE A 867 4.86 1.35 -19.81
N PHE A 868 5.26 1.54 -18.57
CA PHE A 868 4.38 1.53 -17.41
C PHE A 868 4.13 2.97 -16.97
N LEU A 869 2.86 3.37 -16.93
CA LEU A 869 2.44 4.58 -16.23
C LEU A 869 1.58 4.18 -15.04
N THR A 870 1.73 4.86 -13.91
CA THR A 870 0.88 4.59 -12.74
C THR A 870 0.70 5.83 -11.88
N THR A 871 -0.41 5.89 -11.15
CA THR A 871 -0.63 6.95 -10.15
C THR A 871 0.40 6.87 -9.02
N ALA A 872 0.74 5.65 -8.58
CA ALA A 872 1.85 5.35 -7.67
C ALA A 872 2.26 3.87 -7.76
N ILE A 873 3.50 3.54 -7.41
CA ILE A 873 3.88 2.13 -7.19
C ILE A 873 3.21 1.62 -5.90
N THR A 874 2.52 0.48 -6.00
CA THR A 874 1.76 -0.12 -4.89
C THR A 874 2.30 -1.50 -4.49
N SER A 875 1.92 -1.93 -3.29
CA SER A 875 2.14 -3.28 -2.78
C SER A 875 1.04 -3.60 -1.76
N SER A 876 0.88 -4.88 -1.40
CA SER A 876 -0.15 -5.31 -0.44
C SER A 876 -0.08 -4.55 0.88
N ALA A 877 1.13 -4.24 1.36
CA ALA A 877 1.33 -3.41 2.55
C ALA A 877 0.82 -1.97 2.37
N ARG A 878 1.17 -1.28 1.27
CA ARG A 878 0.69 0.08 1.00
C ARG A 878 -0.84 0.13 0.86
N MET A 879 -1.41 -0.87 0.20
CA MET A 879 -2.86 -0.99 0.00
C MET A 879 -3.62 -1.18 1.33
N MET A 880 -3.12 -2.04 2.23
CA MET A 880 -3.72 -2.18 3.57
C MET A 880 -3.48 -0.97 4.47
N GLU A 881 -2.33 -0.30 4.36
CA GLU A 881 -2.04 0.95 5.08
C GLU A 881 -2.97 2.09 4.65
N ALA A 882 -3.34 2.18 3.37
CA ALA A 882 -4.30 3.18 2.88
C ALA A 882 -5.71 3.00 3.47
N MET A 883 -6.11 1.76 3.80
CA MET A 883 -7.40 1.41 4.41
C MET A 883 -7.42 1.60 5.93
N ALA A 884 -6.26 1.62 6.58
CA ALA A 884 -6.14 1.98 7.98
C ALA A 884 -6.34 3.48 8.17
N GLU A 885 -6.89 3.89 9.31
CA GLU A 885 -6.80 5.29 9.71
C GLU A 885 -5.41 5.59 10.24
N ALA A 886 -4.80 6.66 9.74
CA ALA A 886 -3.53 7.15 10.27
C ALA A 886 -3.71 7.55 11.73
N LYS A 887 -2.83 7.06 12.62
CA LYS A 887 -2.79 7.52 14.02
C LYS A 887 -2.47 9.02 14.01
N ALA A 888 -3.44 9.82 14.44
CA ALA A 888 -3.45 11.28 14.36
C ALA A 888 -2.35 11.97 15.18
#